data_AF-A0A6J6TIY4-F1
#
_entry.id   AF-A0A6J6TIY4-F1
#
_cell.length_a   1.000
_cell.length_b   1.000
_cell.length_c   1.000
_cell.angle_alpha   90.00
_cell.angle_beta   90.00
_cell.angle_gamma   90.00
#
_symmetry.space_group_name_H-M   'P 1'
#
loop_
_entity.id
_entity.type
_entity.pdbx_description
1 polymer ?
#
loop_
_entity_poly.entity_id
_entity_poly.type
_entity_poly.pdbx_seq_one_letter_code
_entity_poly.pdbx_strand_id
1 'polypeptide(L)'
;MRHAPRLQLRHGQIALVLATTLAMLASLLAVELVRSPARAWKPYTHTWSADLALVDAADGSVEVAGGTYPLDERVAAALLAAPDHYRAGVIGPDAFPDLVMGQSVVHPGTEPGPDGVPTATTGDWLVHVLDEAWAAQEDPRYTALERQQVLAFAYGFLTHASGDVWAHTFVNEYAEGVFPALEEVASDAEAAAVALRHIVVEGYVGEVTRGFDAHPDREPVEGGVSDDSTPRVGLAAPPDLFVWETFVERPRVPGGRFGGRAFADAPANGQPTAERGPLIGGFYGLHDSLLRTAITPAGKLPWSKSKVRRKVAQCATVGCRVRKVAEQAGRRYALEWSEDVAAGLERWGRVGEAFVLGLFEPAVRREAQDDLCRNDGPEDSATRRVCEEAVSTIDTMLWFLQDERYLTTQGPRIGSMLGAPDRFLKAWDRFRRVMRFVEDRLDFLVPQPLAELVTRAEEWLGELVNDAISKVLGFDLEVWFDALRSPGTYLDGTYGRDLPGSLSVFNDRDLFPEDARERVDALLGLDTDLDERGKHPPGTELDLDTFSPLANTAVLSRLVLLDGAALDDLLTDLLGRPVATYSAGTGGDPDRLVRRNVMTWSLGGGEPWLRNIDSDHAWRRDGQPIWCTPTLVGSCEAESEAVPRDAALDGGTGTMPLWESCVLRPAFRTLFADWQRKGPFDPFPAYGDDPSGDVVNDPAPPESSLAVVSGARSGGFVAPGTVLRVDAEETDDRGRVFAPEDLVVRVRVGSEPLVSGPPGTTVTLPSRSGPVEVRHQGGDPCHPVDEPKGGLVTYDVDATRPSSGAVSRTRSPAPSPGRSTGRSPTPGPASVRRPRPSATSAHPGRQPSCPGAACCRRTTWGRGTTPTATMPSTSSATPRCSASAGSS
;
A
#
# COMPACT_ATOMS: atom_id res chain seq x y z
N MET A 1 -44.34 -3.74 68.38
CA MET A 1 -43.59 -4.50 67.35
C MET A 1 -43.72 -3.74 66.03
N ARG A 2 -42.75 -3.82 65.11
CA ARG A 2 -42.66 -2.90 63.95
C ARG A 2 -43.39 -3.44 62.71
N HIS A 3 -43.85 -2.53 61.84
CA HIS A 3 -44.39 -2.85 60.52
C HIS A 3 -43.29 -3.30 59.54
N ALA A 4 -43.66 -4.12 58.55
CA ALA A 4 -42.88 -4.38 57.34
C ALA A 4 -43.62 -3.79 56.12
N PRO A 5 -42.93 -3.05 55.22
CA PRO A 5 -43.56 -2.47 54.03
C PRO A 5 -43.65 -3.48 52.87
N ARG A 6 -44.70 -3.35 52.05
CA ARG A 6 -44.74 -4.00 50.72
C ARG A 6 -44.02 -3.10 49.71
N LEU A 7 -43.05 -3.64 48.97
CA LEU A 7 -42.52 -2.95 47.79
C LEU A 7 -43.59 -2.93 46.68
N GLN A 8 -44.02 -1.74 46.28
CA GLN A 8 -44.69 -1.52 45.00
C GLN A 8 -43.68 -0.93 44.01
N LEU A 9 -43.10 -1.78 43.17
CA LEU A 9 -42.32 -1.32 42.02
C LEU A 9 -43.25 -0.55 41.07
N ARG A 10 -42.89 0.70 40.76
CA ARG A 10 -43.71 1.56 39.90
C ARG A 10 -43.50 1.15 38.44
N HIS A 11 -44.57 1.16 37.63
CA HIS A 11 -44.50 0.73 36.23
C HIS A 11 -43.43 1.46 35.39
N GLY A 12 -43.09 2.71 35.75
CA GLY A 12 -41.99 3.46 35.13
C GLY A 12 -40.60 2.85 35.32
N GLN A 13 -40.36 2.10 36.40
CA GLN A 13 -39.07 1.41 36.62
C GLN A 13 -38.95 0.15 35.74
N ILE A 14 -40.06 -0.55 35.49
CA ILE A 14 -40.08 -1.70 34.56
C ILE A 14 -39.86 -1.21 33.13
N ALA A 15 -40.47 -0.07 32.74
CA ALA A 15 -40.22 0.57 31.45
C ALA A 15 -38.77 1.06 31.30
N LEU A 16 -38.17 1.62 32.36
CA LEU A 16 -36.78 2.05 32.36
C LEU A 16 -35.82 0.86 32.21
N VAL A 17 -36.03 -0.23 32.96
CA VAL A 17 -35.21 -1.45 32.87
C VAL A 17 -35.35 -2.09 31.48
N LEU A 18 -36.56 -2.23 30.93
CA LEU A 18 -36.73 -2.74 29.56
C LEU A 18 -36.08 -1.84 28.51
N ALA A 19 -36.09 -0.52 28.70
CA ALA A 19 -35.40 0.40 27.81
C ALA A 19 -33.87 0.26 27.91
N THR A 20 -33.29 0.10 29.11
CA THR A 20 -31.85 -0.14 29.24
C THR A 20 -31.45 -1.55 28.77
N THR A 21 -32.27 -2.58 28.94
CA THR A 21 -31.98 -3.92 28.41
C THR A 21 -32.06 -3.95 26.88
N LEU A 22 -33.02 -3.24 26.26
CA LEU A 22 -33.08 -3.10 24.79
C LEU A 22 -31.98 -2.18 24.24
N ALA A 23 -31.55 -1.16 24.99
CA ALA A 23 -30.38 -0.36 24.63
C ALA A 23 -29.10 -1.20 24.71
N MET A 24 -28.91 -1.96 25.79
CA MET A 24 -27.77 -2.88 25.94
C MET A 24 -27.77 -3.98 24.88
N LEU A 25 -28.93 -4.55 24.50
CA LEU A 25 -28.99 -5.49 23.37
C LEU A 25 -28.73 -4.82 22.02
N ALA A 26 -29.12 -3.55 21.83
CA ALA A 26 -28.81 -2.81 20.62
C ALA A 26 -27.31 -2.41 20.55
N SER A 27 -26.66 -2.17 21.69
CA SER A 27 -25.20 -2.04 21.79
C SER A 27 -24.50 -3.39 21.54
N LEU A 28 -24.97 -4.48 22.14
CA LEU A 28 -24.40 -5.82 21.95
C LEU A 28 -24.62 -6.41 20.55
N LEU A 29 -25.64 -5.99 19.80
CA LEU A 29 -25.79 -6.30 18.37
C LEU A 29 -25.08 -5.29 17.45
N ALA A 30 -24.45 -4.25 18.01
CA ALA A 30 -23.57 -3.33 17.29
C ALA A 30 -22.08 -3.63 17.55
N VAL A 31 -21.78 -4.79 18.14
CA VAL A 31 -20.45 -5.25 18.61
C VAL A 31 -19.93 -6.46 17.80
N GLU A 32 -20.61 -6.86 16.71
CA GLU A 32 -20.19 -8.01 15.87
C GLU A 32 -19.48 -7.61 14.55
N LEU A 33 -19.22 -6.31 14.26
CA LEU A 33 -18.77 -5.83 12.94
C LEU A 33 -17.93 -4.52 12.98
N VAL A 34 -16.76 -4.51 13.61
CA VAL A 34 -15.78 -3.39 13.49
C VAL A 34 -14.31 -3.85 13.63
N ARG A 35 -13.79 -4.66 12.70
CA ARG A 35 -12.33 -4.93 12.66
C ARG A 35 -11.53 -3.62 12.45
N SER A 36 -10.26 -3.61 12.88
CA SER A 36 -9.30 -2.50 12.72
C SER A 36 -7.84 -3.04 12.76
N PRO A 37 -6.76 -2.25 12.55
CA PRO A 37 -5.42 -2.79 12.25
C PRO A 37 -4.23 -1.82 12.51
N ALA A 38 -3.25 -1.75 11.59
CA ALA A 38 -1.82 -1.61 11.85
C ALA A 38 -1.05 -0.58 11.00
N ARG A 39 0.23 -0.35 11.33
CA ARG A 39 1.23 0.51 10.64
C ARG A 39 2.50 -0.28 10.37
N ALA A 40 3.30 0.10 9.38
CA ALA A 40 4.76 0.03 9.48
C ALA A 40 5.43 1.19 8.73
N TRP A 41 6.76 1.18 8.81
CA TRP A 41 7.68 2.29 8.64
C TRP A 41 7.24 3.59 9.32
N LYS A 42 8.09 4.11 10.19
CA LYS A 42 7.98 5.49 10.63
C LYS A 42 7.83 6.41 9.41
N PRO A 43 6.89 7.38 9.40
CA PRO A 43 6.74 8.40 8.36
C PRO A 43 8.04 9.10 7.92
N TYR A 44 9.05 9.22 8.80
CA TYR A 44 10.41 9.65 8.42
C TYR A 44 11.14 8.63 7.53
N THR A 45 11.09 7.33 7.84
CA THR A 45 11.64 6.23 7.02
C THR A 45 10.92 6.08 5.68
N HIS A 46 9.59 6.24 5.67
CA HIS A 46 8.78 6.36 4.45
C HIS A 46 9.26 7.55 3.59
N THR A 47 9.21 8.78 4.12
CA THR A 47 9.60 9.99 3.36
C THR A 47 11.05 9.99 2.90
N TRP A 48 11.99 9.50 3.71
CA TRP A 48 13.40 9.42 3.35
C TRP A 48 13.66 8.45 2.21
N SER A 49 13.10 7.23 2.28
CA SER A 49 13.24 6.24 1.20
C SER A 49 12.52 6.65 -0.09
N ALA A 50 11.43 7.41 0.00
CA ALA A 50 10.79 8.04 -1.14
C ALA A 50 11.56 9.24 -1.69
N ASP A 51 12.26 10.01 -0.84
CA ASP A 51 13.13 11.12 -1.26
C ASP A 51 14.30 10.62 -2.10
N LEU A 52 14.79 9.38 -1.89
CA LEU A 52 15.75 8.75 -2.81
C LEU A 52 15.19 8.63 -4.24
N ALA A 53 13.93 8.25 -4.40
CA ALA A 53 13.27 8.18 -5.70
C ALA A 53 12.94 9.58 -6.26
N LEU A 54 12.57 10.55 -5.41
CA LEU A 54 12.30 11.93 -5.80
C LEU A 54 13.56 12.69 -6.25
N VAL A 55 14.71 12.43 -5.61
CA VAL A 55 16.01 13.02 -5.98
C VAL A 55 16.46 12.52 -7.35
N ASP A 56 16.35 11.22 -7.63
CA ASP A 56 16.65 10.68 -8.96
C ASP A 56 15.72 11.28 -10.02
N ALA A 57 14.41 11.36 -9.71
CA ALA A 57 13.37 11.93 -10.58
C ALA A 57 13.59 13.41 -10.98
N ALA A 58 14.55 14.12 -10.36
CA ALA A 58 14.89 15.51 -10.67
C ALA A 58 15.24 15.76 -12.14
N ASP A 59 15.92 14.82 -12.81
CA ASP A 59 16.29 14.91 -14.23
C ASP A 59 15.26 14.21 -15.17
N GLY A 60 14.12 13.73 -14.62
CA GLY A 60 13.04 13.08 -15.39
C GLY A 60 13.22 11.58 -15.64
N SER A 61 14.08 10.92 -14.85
CA SER A 61 14.38 9.48 -14.91
C SER A 61 14.66 8.92 -13.52
N VAL A 62 14.73 7.59 -13.35
CA VAL A 62 15.26 6.94 -12.14
C VAL A 62 16.39 5.97 -12.48
N GLU A 63 17.35 5.81 -11.56
CA GLU A 63 18.41 4.80 -11.70
C GLU A 63 18.04 3.51 -10.95
N VAL A 64 18.02 2.38 -11.66
CA VAL A 64 17.73 1.06 -11.07
C VAL A 64 18.73 0.04 -11.63
N ALA A 65 19.38 -0.72 -10.74
CA ALA A 65 20.39 -1.72 -11.10
C ALA A 65 21.54 -1.22 -12.01
N GLY A 66 21.81 0.10 -12.00
CA GLY A 66 22.83 0.73 -12.85
C GLY A 66 22.37 1.08 -14.27
N GLY A 67 21.10 0.90 -14.61
CA GLY A 67 20.44 1.48 -15.78
C GLY A 67 19.62 2.73 -15.41
N THR A 68 19.40 3.62 -16.38
CA THR A 68 18.67 4.89 -16.20
C THR A 68 17.40 4.86 -17.07
N TYR A 69 16.22 4.96 -16.44
CA TYR A 69 14.93 4.75 -17.11
C TYR A 69 14.03 5.99 -17.01
N PRO A 70 13.41 6.46 -18.11
CA PRO A 70 12.64 7.70 -18.13
C PRO A 70 11.31 7.58 -17.39
N LEU A 71 10.85 8.68 -16.81
CA LEU A 71 9.50 8.83 -16.28
C LEU A 71 8.56 9.40 -17.35
N ASP A 72 7.24 9.21 -17.20
CA ASP A 72 6.26 9.98 -17.98
C ASP A 72 6.38 11.48 -17.63
N GLU A 73 6.40 12.34 -18.64
CA GLU A 73 6.61 13.80 -18.48
C GLU A 73 5.64 14.45 -17.48
N ARG A 74 4.42 13.91 -17.32
CA ARG A 74 3.38 14.42 -16.41
C ARG A 74 3.65 14.00 -14.97
N VAL A 75 4.17 12.80 -14.76
CA VAL A 75 4.56 12.27 -13.44
C VAL A 75 5.78 13.05 -12.94
N ALA A 76 6.83 13.18 -13.76
CA ALA A 76 7.99 14.00 -13.45
C ALA A 76 7.61 15.47 -13.16
N ALA A 77 6.77 16.08 -13.99
CA ALA A 77 6.28 17.44 -13.75
C ALA A 77 5.51 17.57 -12.44
N ALA A 78 4.69 16.58 -12.06
CA ALA A 78 3.92 16.60 -10.82
C ALA A 78 4.82 16.50 -9.58
N LEU A 79 5.77 15.57 -9.57
CA LEU A 79 6.74 15.38 -8.49
C LEU A 79 7.54 16.67 -8.23
N LEU A 80 7.98 17.35 -9.30
CA LEU A 80 8.78 18.58 -9.19
C LEU A 80 7.94 19.83 -8.90
N ALA A 81 6.66 19.84 -9.26
CA ALA A 81 5.74 20.95 -8.96
C ALA A 81 5.11 20.86 -7.57
N ALA A 82 5.05 19.66 -6.97
CA ALA A 82 4.35 19.42 -5.70
C ALA A 82 5.05 18.37 -4.80
N PRO A 83 6.37 18.50 -4.51
CA PRO A 83 7.11 17.50 -3.71
C PRO A 83 6.53 17.31 -2.30
N ASP A 84 6.06 18.37 -1.64
CA ASP A 84 5.41 18.31 -0.33
C ASP A 84 4.12 17.44 -0.34
N HIS A 85 3.49 17.29 -1.50
CA HIS A 85 2.28 16.49 -1.68
C HIS A 85 2.63 15.04 -2.03
N TYR A 86 3.73 14.81 -2.74
CA TYR A 86 4.33 13.47 -2.86
C TYR A 86 4.73 12.94 -1.48
N ARG A 87 5.45 13.71 -0.65
CA ARG A 87 5.80 13.29 0.72
C ARG A 87 4.57 13.08 1.61
N ALA A 88 3.53 13.90 1.48
CA ALA A 88 2.25 13.65 2.17
C ALA A 88 1.58 12.35 1.68
N GLY A 89 1.63 12.07 0.38
CA GLY A 89 1.19 10.79 -0.20
C GLY A 89 1.99 9.61 0.32
N VAL A 90 3.30 9.78 0.53
CA VAL A 90 4.22 8.79 1.12
C VAL A 90 3.93 8.50 2.60
N ILE A 91 3.22 9.37 3.32
CA ILE A 91 2.64 9.01 4.62
C ILE A 91 1.37 8.17 4.41
N GLY A 92 0.63 8.44 3.32
CA GLY A 92 -0.41 7.55 2.84
C GLY A 92 -1.46 7.22 3.90
N PRO A 93 -1.90 5.96 4.02
CA PRO A 93 -2.91 5.52 4.97
C PRO A 93 -2.48 5.49 6.46
N ASP A 94 -1.22 5.82 6.83
CA ASP A 94 -0.91 6.19 8.22
C ASP A 94 -1.64 7.47 8.66
N ALA A 95 -2.06 8.32 7.71
CA ALA A 95 -2.63 9.62 8.03
C ALA A 95 -3.71 10.14 7.06
N PHE A 96 -3.93 9.52 5.90
CA PHE A 96 -4.95 9.92 4.92
C PHE A 96 -6.00 8.82 4.66
N PRO A 97 -7.30 9.16 4.60
CA PRO A 97 -7.87 10.51 4.76
C PRO A 97 -7.82 11.02 6.21
N ASP A 98 -7.69 10.09 7.15
CA ASP A 98 -7.23 10.25 8.52
C ASP A 98 -6.61 8.93 8.98
N LEU A 99 -5.84 8.97 10.07
CA LEU A 99 -5.24 7.80 10.70
C LEU A 99 -6.24 6.66 10.93
N VAL A 100 -7.44 6.91 11.45
CA VAL A 100 -8.37 5.82 11.81
C VAL A 100 -8.91 5.10 10.57
N MET A 101 -9.26 5.82 9.50
CA MET A 101 -9.74 5.17 8.26
C MET A 101 -8.60 4.51 7.47
N GLY A 102 -7.46 5.18 7.31
CA GLY A 102 -6.36 4.65 6.50
C GLY A 102 -5.91 3.31 7.04
N GLN A 103 -5.66 3.25 8.35
CA GLN A 103 -5.52 2.01 9.10
C GLN A 103 -6.74 1.09 8.85
N SER A 104 -7.93 1.41 9.38
CA SER A 104 -9.04 0.44 9.49
C SER A 104 -9.79 0.05 8.21
N VAL A 105 -9.32 0.45 7.03
CA VAL A 105 -9.97 0.13 5.74
C VAL A 105 -8.98 -0.01 4.60
N VAL A 106 -7.82 0.66 4.63
CA VAL A 106 -6.85 0.65 3.53
C VAL A 106 -5.74 -0.36 3.78
N HIS A 107 -5.12 -0.36 4.96
CA HIS A 107 -3.98 -1.24 5.29
C HIS A 107 -4.29 -2.75 5.09
N PRO A 108 -5.25 -3.37 5.82
CA PRO A 108 -5.61 -4.78 5.63
C PRO A 108 -6.75 -5.02 4.63
N GLY A 109 -7.27 -3.95 4.02
CA GLY A 109 -8.57 -3.97 3.36
C GLY A 109 -9.75 -4.03 4.33
N THR A 110 -10.90 -4.48 3.83
CA THR A 110 -12.11 -4.72 4.64
C THR A 110 -12.10 -6.09 5.29
N GLU A 111 -12.93 -6.27 6.31
CA GLU A 111 -13.32 -7.57 6.88
C GLU A 111 -13.40 -8.73 5.85
N PRO A 112 -12.52 -9.76 5.96
CA PRO A 112 -12.70 -11.02 5.26
C PRO A 112 -14.10 -11.63 5.46
N GLY A 113 -14.72 -12.00 4.34
CA GLY A 113 -16.04 -12.61 4.27
C GLY A 113 -16.07 -14.08 4.72
N PRO A 114 -17.24 -14.76 4.63
CA PRO A 114 -17.38 -16.18 4.99
C PRO A 114 -16.58 -17.17 4.11
N ASP A 115 -15.97 -16.67 3.04
CA ASP A 115 -15.05 -17.34 2.11
C ASP A 115 -13.56 -17.00 2.39
N GLY A 116 -13.28 -16.16 3.39
CA GLY A 116 -11.92 -15.79 3.80
C GLY A 116 -11.29 -14.66 3.00
N VAL A 117 -12.04 -13.99 2.10
CA VAL A 117 -11.50 -12.93 1.23
C VAL A 117 -12.06 -11.57 1.64
N PRO A 118 -11.22 -10.52 1.79
CA PRO A 118 -11.68 -9.14 1.92
C PRO A 118 -12.63 -8.73 0.78
N THR A 119 -13.68 -7.96 1.10
CA THR A 119 -14.57 -7.37 0.07
C THR A 119 -13.92 -6.22 -0.70
N ALA A 120 -12.86 -5.63 -0.14
CA ALA A 120 -11.88 -4.79 -0.79
C ALA A 120 -10.52 -4.97 -0.10
N THR A 121 -9.44 -4.85 -0.86
CA THR A 121 -8.02 -5.01 -0.44
C THR A 121 -7.28 -3.69 -0.37
N THR A 122 -6.04 -3.69 0.14
CA THR A 122 -5.10 -2.56 -0.06
C THR A 122 -4.94 -2.25 -1.54
N GLY A 123 -4.76 -3.28 -2.38
CA GLY A 123 -4.55 -3.13 -3.82
C GLY A 123 -5.73 -2.46 -4.54
N ASP A 124 -6.97 -2.72 -4.12
CA ASP A 124 -8.16 -2.05 -4.66
C ASP A 124 -8.16 -0.54 -4.35
N TRP A 125 -7.71 -0.15 -3.15
CA TRP A 125 -7.52 1.26 -2.80
C TRP A 125 -6.38 1.90 -3.59
N LEU A 126 -5.25 1.20 -3.78
CA LEU A 126 -4.15 1.72 -4.62
C LEU A 126 -4.58 1.93 -6.08
N VAL A 127 -5.35 0.99 -6.65
CA VAL A 127 -6.00 1.16 -7.96
C VAL A 127 -6.91 2.39 -7.97
N HIS A 128 -7.81 2.51 -6.99
CA HIS A 128 -8.78 3.59 -6.94
C HIS A 128 -8.12 4.97 -6.81
N VAL A 129 -7.13 5.12 -5.92
CA VAL A 129 -6.37 6.37 -5.73
C VAL A 129 -5.64 6.78 -7.02
N LEU A 130 -5.02 5.83 -7.73
CA LEU A 130 -4.34 6.09 -8.99
C LEU A 130 -5.32 6.47 -10.12
N ASP A 131 -6.45 5.76 -10.26
CA ASP A 131 -7.44 6.03 -11.31
C ASP A 131 -8.16 7.37 -11.11
N GLU A 132 -8.53 7.73 -9.88
CA GLU A 132 -9.10 9.05 -9.57
C GLU A 132 -8.08 10.18 -9.79
N ALA A 133 -6.79 9.95 -9.47
CA ALA A 133 -5.74 10.93 -9.72
C ALA A 133 -5.50 11.18 -11.22
N TRP A 134 -5.62 10.14 -12.05
CA TRP A 134 -5.64 10.28 -13.51
C TRP A 134 -6.92 10.91 -14.04
N ALA A 135 -8.10 10.64 -13.45
CA ALA A 135 -9.36 11.29 -13.81
C ALA A 135 -9.34 12.81 -13.49
N ALA A 136 -8.74 13.20 -12.36
CA ALA A 136 -8.56 14.60 -11.97
C ALA A 136 -7.75 15.40 -13.02
N GLN A 137 -6.88 14.77 -13.80
CA GLN A 137 -6.10 15.44 -14.86
C GLN A 137 -6.96 16.00 -15.99
N GLU A 138 -8.17 15.47 -16.21
CA GLU A 138 -9.13 16.01 -17.19
C GLU A 138 -10.13 16.99 -16.54
N ASP A 139 -10.54 16.72 -15.30
CA ASP A 139 -11.66 17.38 -14.62
C ASP A 139 -11.48 18.91 -14.45
N PRO A 140 -12.36 19.75 -15.05
CA PRO A 140 -12.26 21.21 -15.00
C PRO A 140 -12.53 21.83 -13.60
N ARG A 141 -12.82 21.04 -12.57
CA ARG A 141 -12.93 21.50 -11.18
C ARG A 141 -11.55 21.79 -10.56
N TYR A 142 -10.52 21.02 -10.91
CA TYR A 142 -9.15 21.22 -10.45
C TYR A 142 -8.39 22.18 -11.37
N THR A 143 -7.71 23.17 -10.78
CA THR A 143 -6.74 24.02 -11.50
C THR A 143 -5.49 23.23 -11.91
N ALA A 144 -4.68 23.82 -12.79
CA ALA A 144 -3.45 23.17 -13.28
C ALA A 144 -2.46 22.79 -12.17
N LEU A 145 -2.38 23.54 -11.07
CA LEU A 145 -1.54 23.19 -9.93
C LEU A 145 -2.17 22.06 -9.10
N GLU A 146 -3.47 22.14 -8.81
CA GLU A 146 -4.20 21.11 -8.05
C GLU A 146 -4.14 19.74 -8.72
N ARG A 147 -4.13 19.69 -10.06
CA ARG A 147 -3.91 18.45 -10.83
C ARG A 147 -2.53 17.82 -10.58
N GLN A 148 -1.49 18.65 -10.49
CA GLN A 148 -0.13 18.19 -10.16
C GLN A 148 -0.02 17.75 -8.70
N GLN A 149 -0.63 18.49 -7.77
CA GLN A 149 -0.71 18.12 -6.35
C GLN A 149 -1.39 16.76 -6.14
N VAL A 150 -2.51 16.50 -6.84
CA VAL A 150 -3.22 15.22 -6.83
C VAL A 150 -2.36 14.09 -7.40
N LEU A 151 -1.70 14.30 -8.55
CA LEU A 151 -0.89 13.25 -9.18
C LEU A 151 0.35 12.91 -8.33
N ALA A 152 1.04 13.92 -7.81
CA ALA A 152 2.16 13.74 -6.89
C ALA A 152 1.74 12.97 -5.64
N PHE A 153 0.63 13.35 -5.01
CA PHE A 153 0.08 12.64 -3.86
C PHE A 153 -0.24 11.18 -4.16
N ALA A 154 -0.88 10.88 -5.29
CA ALA A 154 -1.26 9.50 -5.63
C ALA A 154 -0.05 8.59 -5.89
N TYR A 155 0.97 9.07 -6.61
CA TYR A 155 2.22 8.32 -6.74
C TYR A 155 2.92 8.14 -5.39
N GLY A 156 2.86 9.14 -4.51
CA GLY A 156 3.32 9.02 -3.12
C GLY A 156 2.58 7.94 -2.33
N PHE A 157 1.26 7.84 -2.50
CA PHE A 157 0.41 6.83 -1.85
C PHE A 157 0.73 5.40 -2.30
N LEU A 158 1.19 5.23 -3.55
CA LEU A 158 1.75 3.96 -4.02
C LEU A 158 3.20 3.74 -3.53
N THR A 159 3.98 4.81 -3.32
CA THR A 159 5.32 4.72 -2.74
C THR A 159 5.30 4.33 -1.25
N HIS A 160 4.36 4.86 -0.45
CA HIS A 160 4.09 4.35 0.90
C HIS A 160 3.95 2.82 0.87
N ALA A 161 3.11 2.32 -0.05
CA ALA A 161 2.87 0.90 -0.17
C ALA A 161 4.09 0.10 -0.64
N SER A 162 5.04 0.73 -1.35
CA SER A 162 6.32 0.09 -1.67
C SER A 162 7.28 0.00 -0.49
N GLY A 163 7.06 0.78 0.58
CA GLY A 163 7.72 0.61 1.87
C GLY A 163 7.18 -0.58 2.64
N ASP A 164 5.87 -0.57 2.91
CA ASP A 164 5.25 -1.47 3.88
C ASP A 164 5.29 -2.96 3.45
N VAL A 165 5.19 -3.24 2.15
CA VAL A 165 5.41 -4.58 1.56
C VAL A 165 6.77 -5.20 1.96
N TRP A 166 7.80 -4.38 2.20
CA TRP A 166 9.11 -4.83 2.69
C TRP A 166 9.29 -4.61 4.19
N ALA A 167 8.69 -3.56 4.76
CA ALA A 167 8.74 -3.25 6.18
C ALA A 167 8.12 -4.35 7.04
N HIS A 168 6.87 -4.72 6.76
CA HIS A 168 6.12 -5.61 7.64
C HIS A 168 6.74 -6.99 7.77
N THR A 169 7.36 -7.52 6.71
CA THR A 169 8.10 -8.79 6.83
C THR A 169 9.18 -8.71 7.92
N PHE A 170 9.89 -7.58 8.05
CA PHE A 170 10.86 -7.34 9.12
C PHE A 170 10.19 -7.04 10.47
N VAL A 171 9.25 -6.09 10.51
CA VAL A 171 8.60 -5.67 11.76
C VAL A 171 7.85 -6.84 12.41
N ASN A 172 7.18 -7.69 11.63
CA ASN A 172 6.42 -8.84 12.10
C ASN A 172 7.28 -10.00 12.65
N GLU A 173 8.58 -10.10 12.33
CA GLU A 173 9.48 -11.11 12.97
C GLU A 173 9.77 -10.68 14.42
N TYR A 174 10.05 -9.40 14.64
CA TYR A 174 10.34 -8.84 15.97
C TYR A 174 9.10 -8.51 16.79
N ALA A 175 7.97 -8.23 16.15
CA ALA A 175 6.67 -8.10 16.80
C ALA A 175 5.99 -9.44 17.10
N GLU A 176 6.46 -10.52 16.46
CA GLU A 176 5.93 -11.90 16.48
C GLU A 176 4.56 -12.13 15.80
N GLY A 177 3.81 -11.07 15.47
CA GLY A 177 2.53 -11.11 14.74
C GLY A 177 2.49 -10.11 13.58
N VAL A 178 1.45 -10.20 12.73
CA VAL A 178 0.92 -9.00 12.04
C VAL A 178 0.29 -8.12 13.12
N PHE A 179 0.40 -6.80 13.05
CA PHE A 179 -0.20 -5.94 14.07
C PHE A 179 -1.74 -6.18 14.11
N PRO A 180 -2.29 -6.52 15.29
CA PRO A 180 -3.64 -7.07 15.44
C PRO A 180 -4.71 -5.99 15.50
N ALA A 181 -5.98 -6.41 15.64
CA ALA A 181 -7.05 -5.43 15.67
C ALA A 181 -7.01 -4.55 16.92
N LEU A 182 -7.32 -3.27 16.75
CA LEU A 182 -7.27 -2.30 17.85
C LEU A 182 -8.25 -2.64 18.99
N GLU A 183 -9.34 -3.38 18.69
CA GLU A 183 -10.22 -3.96 19.71
C GLU A 183 -9.61 -5.19 20.43
N GLU A 184 -8.75 -5.95 19.76
CA GLU A 184 -7.95 -7.01 20.36
C GLU A 184 -6.85 -6.39 21.25
N VAL A 185 -6.17 -5.33 20.81
CA VAL A 185 -5.24 -4.56 21.66
C VAL A 185 -5.91 -4.04 22.93
N ALA A 186 -7.17 -3.63 22.84
CA ALA A 186 -7.96 -3.17 23.98
C ALA A 186 -8.42 -4.27 24.95
N SER A 187 -8.36 -5.55 24.58
CA SER A 187 -9.04 -6.64 25.31
C SER A 187 -8.22 -7.93 25.52
N ASP A 188 -7.19 -8.15 24.71
CA ASP A 188 -6.22 -9.24 24.79
C ASP A 188 -4.81 -8.68 25.05
N ALA A 189 -4.01 -9.42 25.81
CA ALA A 189 -2.68 -8.99 26.24
C ALA A 189 -1.59 -9.28 25.21
N GLU A 190 -1.64 -10.44 24.55
CA GLU A 190 -0.66 -10.85 23.56
C GLU A 190 -0.84 -9.98 22.29
N ALA A 191 -2.09 -9.67 21.92
CA ALA A 191 -2.39 -8.71 20.87
C ALA A 191 -1.82 -7.31 21.18
N ALA A 192 -2.03 -6.81 22.40
CA ALA A 192 -1.47 -5.53 22.82
C ALA A 192 0.08 -5.51 22.77
N ALA A 193 0.73 -6.63 23.09
CA ALA A 193 2.18 -6.76 23.00
C ALA A 193 2.68 -6.74 21.55
N VAL A 194 2.07 -7.51 20.62
CA VAL A 194 2.42 -7.47 19.18
C VAL A 194 2.32 -6.04 18.62
N ALA A 195 1.27 -5.33 19.00
CA ALA A 195 1.03 -3.96 18.56
C ALA A 195 2.05 -2.97 19.16
N LEU A 196 2.38 -3.08 20.46
CA LEU A 196 3.40 -2.25 21.09
C LEU A 196 4.80 -2.52 20.51
N ARG A 197 5.12 -3.78 20.19
CA ARG A 197 6.40 -4.17 19.60
C ARG A 197 6.62 -3.57 18.22
N HIS A 198 5.59 -3.51 17.38
CA HIS A 198 5.62 -2.81 16.08
C HIS A 198 6.17 -1.39 16.24
N ILE A 199 5.50 -0.59 17.07
CA ILE A 199 5.88 0.82 17.27
C ILE A 199 7.25 0.99 17.97
N VAL A 200 7.69 0.02 18.77
CA VAL A 200 9.08 0.00 19.28
C VAL A 200 10.09 -0.27 18.16
N VAL A 201 9.87 -1.29 17.33
CA VAL A 201 10.79 -1.70 16.25
C VAL A 201 10.86 -0.64 15.15
N GLU A 202 9.72 -0.13 14.68
CA GLU A 202 9.65 1.01 13.75
C GLU A 202 10.25 2.27 14.37
N GLY A 203 10.03 2.50 15.67
CA GLY A 203 10.61 3.60 16.42
C GLY A 203 12.14 3.56 16.43
N TYR A 204 12.71 2.36 16.58
CA TYR A 204 14.15 2.11 16.59
C TYR A 204 14.79 2.31 15.21
N VAL A 205 14.21 1.74 14.15
CA VAL A 205 14.66 2.00 12.76
C VAL A 205 14.49 3.47 12.39
N GLY A 206 13.41 4.11 12.87
CA GLY A 206 13.18 5.54 12.73
C GLY A 206 14.27 6.38 13.39
N GLU A 207 14.71 6.03 14.60
CA GLU A 207 15.75 6.75 15.35
C GLU A 207 17.09 6.85 14.59
N VAL A 208 17.47 5.81 13.84
CA VAL A 208 18.69 5.80 12.99
C VAL A 208 18.42 6.06 11.51
N THR A 209 17.19 6.44 11.14
CA THR A 209 16.88 6.87 9.77
C THR A 209 17.54 8.22 9.52
N ARG A 210 18.45 8.26 8.54
CA ARG A 210 19.19 9.46 8.14
C ARG A 210 18.30 10.71 8.02
N GLY A 211 18.69 11.76 8.74
CA GLY A 211 18.02 13.05 8.71
C GLY A 211 16.90 13.23 9.75
N PHE A 212 16.50 12.17 10.45
CA PHE A 212 15.74 12.27 11.70
C PHE A 212 16.71 12.47 12.88
N ASP A 213 16.38 13.35 13.83
CA ASP A 213 17.12 13.49 15.08
C ASP A 213 16.23 13.16 16.27
N ALA A 214 16.48 12.01 16.89
CA ALA A 214 15.74 11.55 18.06
C ALA A 214 16.31 12.10 19.39
N HIS A 215 17.38 12.91 19.38
CA HIS A 215 18.04 13.37 20.60
C HIS A 215 17.45 14.65 21.17
N PRO A 216 17.00 14.66 22.45
CA PRO A 216 16.57 15.88 23.12
C PRO A 216 17.74 16.81 23.51
N ASP A 217 18.98 16.43 23.20
CA ASP A 217 20.23 17.09 23.64
C ASP A 217 20.65 18.31 22.79
N ARG A 218 19.66 19.11 22.36
CA ARG A 218 19.80 20.56 22.14
C ARG A 218 21.02 21.01 21.33
N GLU A 219 21.13 20.51 20.11
CA GLU A 219 22.03 21.06 19.09
C GLU A 219 21.58 22.49 18.64
N PRO A 220 22.51 23.39 18.25
CA PRO A 220 22.16 24.74 17.81
C PRO A 220 21.72 24.78 16.33
N VAL A 221 20.41 24.94 16.11
CA VAL A 221 19.83 25.15 14.76
C VAL A 221 19.88 26.64 14.39
N GLU A 222 19.87 27.00 13.10
CA GLU A 222 20.03 28.41 12.66
C GLU A 222 18.81 29.29 13.03
N GLY A 223 18.82 29.79 14.26
CA GLY A 223 17.74 30.58 14.87
C GLY A 223 17.53 30.34 16.36
N GLY A 224 18.02 29.22 16.93
CA GLY A 224 17.76 28.85 18.32
C GLY A 224 18.58 27.66 18.83
N VAL A 225 18.06 27.01 19.87
CA VAL A 225 18.61 25.78 20.47
C VAL A 225 17.41 24.88 20.74
N SER A 226 17.32 23.75 20.03
CA SER A 226 16.08 22.96 19.93
C SER A 226 16.30 21.53 20.41
N ASP A 227 15.36 21.01 21.22
CA ASP A 227 15.26 19.60 21.62
C ASP A 227 14.78 18.66 20.49
N ASP A 228 14.61 19.20 19.28
CA ASP A 228 14.39 18.50 18.03
C ASP A 228 15.15 19.27 16.94
N SER A 229 16.28 18.73 16.45
CA SER A 229 17.05 19.38 15.37
C SER A 229 16.61 18.94 13.97
N THR A 230 15.63 18.04 13.88
CA THR A 230 15.14 17.43 12.64
C THR A 230 14.69 18.52 11.64
N PRO A 231 15.25 18.55 10.41
CA PRO A 231 14.81 19.48 9.38
C PRO A 231 13.32 19.33 9.05
N ARG A 232 12.71 20.42 8.57
CA ARG A 232 11.34 20.40 8.06
C ARG A 232 11.24 19.42 6.87
N VAL A 233 10.39 18.40 6.98
CA VAL A 233 10.15 17.39 5.94
C VAL A 233 9.38 18.01 4.76
N GLY A 234 8.47 18.94 5.05
CA GLY A 234 7.65 19.60 4.05
C GLY A 234 6.53 18.68 3.60
N LEU A 235 5.42 18.70 4.34
CA LEU A 235 4.24 17.87 4.11
C LEU A 235 3.03 18.77 3.82
N ALA A 236 2.25 18.43 2.80
CA ALA A 236 1.06 19.20 2.38
C ALA A 236 -0.05 18.29 1.83
N ALA A 237 -1.27 18.43 2.36
CA ALA A 237 -2.40 17.61 1.92
C ALA A 237 -2.88 17.98 0.49
N PRO A 238 -3.34 17.00 -0.30
CA PRO A 238 -3.94 17.25 -1.60
C PRO A 238 -5.26 18.05 -1.45
N PRO A 239 -5.81 18.60 -2.55
CA PRO A 239 -7.03 19.41 -2.52
C PRO A 239 -8.19 18.69 -1.83
N ASP A 240 -8.93 19.40 -0.97
CA ASP A 240 -10.02 18.85 -0.15
C ASP A 240 -11.07 18.06 -0.95
N LEU A 241 -11.29 18.44 -2.21
CA LEU A 241 -12.19 17.75 -3.14
C LEU A 241 -11.70 16.32 -3.47
N PHE A 242 -10.39 16.13 -3.65
CA PHE A 242 -9.82 14.82 -3.97
C PHE A 242 -9.95 13.87 -2.77
N VAL A 243 -9.61 14.34 -1.56
CA VAL A 243 -9.76 13.52 -0.34
C VAL A 243 -11.24 13.17 -0.09
N TRP A 244 -12.15 14.12 -0.32
CA TRP A 244 -13.59 13.85 -0.25
C TRP A 244 -14.02 12.77 -1.25
N GLU A 245 -13.72 12.91 -2.55
CA GLU A 245 -14.27 12.02 -3.57
C GLU A 245 -13.60 10.64 -3.57
N THR A 246 -12.28 10.56 -3.38
CA THR A 246 -11.54 9.28 -3.38
C THR A 246 -11.78 8.46 -2.12
N PHE A 247 -11.74 9.07 -0.92
CA PHE A 247 -11.80 8.29 0.33
C PHE A 247 -13.10 8.44 1.11
N VAL A 248 -13.60 9.67 1.27
CA VAL A 248 -14.60 9.95 2.33
C VAL A 248 -16.05 9.81 1.84
N GLU A 249 -16.36 10.22 0.61
CA GLU A 249 -17.72 10.39 0.10
C GLU A 249 -18.60 9.14 0.27
N ARG A 250 -19.89 9.34 0.52
CA ARG A 250 -20.96 8.36 0.36
C ARG A 250 -22.07 8.93 -0.51
N PRO A 251 -22.80 8.13 -1.33
CA PRO A 251 -23.89 8.62 -2.17
C PRO A 251 -25.02 9.26 -1.35
N ARG A 252 -25.66 10.33 -1.84
CA ARG A 252 -26.83 10.94 -1.17
C ARG A 252 -28.15 10.27 -1.57
N VAL A 253 -28.94 9.84 -0.60
CA VAL A 253 -30.19 9.07 -0.78
C VAL A 253 -31.29 9.90 -1.48
N PRO A 254 -31.64 9.62 -2.75
CA PRO A 254 -32.66 10.38 -3.48
C PRO A 254 -34.06 10.03 -2.95
N GLY A 255 -34.93 11.04 -2.82
CA GLY A 255 -36.37 10.85 -2.54
C GLY A 255 -36.77 10.23 -1.18
N GLY A 256 -35.82 9.73 -0.38
CA GLY A 256 -36.08 9.11 0.92
C GLY A 256 -36.60 10.08 2.00
N ARG A 257 -36.76 9.59 3.25
CA ARG A 257 -37.32 10.36 4.41
C ARG A 257 -36.74 11.77 4.57
N PHE A 258 -35.46 11.93 4.26
CA PHE A 258 -34.70 13.17 4.42
C PHE A 258 -34.54 13.98 3.11
N GLY A 259 -34.96 13.45 1.97
CA GLY A 259 -35.04 14.15 0.68
C GLY A 259 -33.70 14.63 0.13
N GLY A 260 -32.76 13.70 -0.15
CA GLY A 260 -31.43 14.04 -0.68
C GLY A 260 -30.46 14.64 0.34
N ARG A 261 -30.81 14.62 1.64
CA ARG A 261 -29.98 15.16 2.73
C ARG A 261 -29.17 14.10 3.48
N ALA A 262 -29.61 12.85 3.48
CA ALA A 262 -28.89 11.76 4.12
C ALA A 262 -27.99 11.05 3.10
N PHE A 263 -26.90 10.49 3.59
CA PHE A 263 -26.02 9.61 2.85
C PHE A 263 -26.54 8.17 2.89
N ALA A 264 -26.07 7.34 1.97
CA ALA A 264 -26.35 5.91 1.87
C ALA A 264 -25.15 5.12 2.40
N ASP A 265 -25.42 3.97 3.01
CA ASP A 265 -24.37 3.04 3.42
C ASP A 265 -23.99 2.16 2.21
N ALA A 266 -23.26 2.78 1.28
CA ALA A 266 -22.77 2.23 0.02
C ALA A 266 -21.52 3.03 -0.43
N PRO A 267 -20.61 2.45 -1.22
CA PRO A 267 -19.51 3.18 -1.84
C PRO A 267 -20.03 4.28 -2.79
N ALA A 268 -19.25 5.34 -2.98
CA ALA A 268 -19.39 6.27 -4.09
C ALA A 268 -18.84 5.65 -5.38
N ASN A 269 -18.69 6.44 -6.45
CA ASN A 269 -18.28 5.91 -7.75
C ASN A 269 -16.86 5.32 -7.66
N GLY A 270 -16.65 4.08 -8.11
CA GLY A 270 -15.33 3.45 -8.20
C GLY A 270 -14.68 3.03 -6.88
N GLN A 271 -15.12 3.58 -5.74
CA GLN A 271 -14.58 3.25 -4.41
C GLN A 271 -14.75 1.76 -4.07
N PRO A 272 -13.72 1.09 -3.48
CA PRO A 272 -13.79 -0.34 -3.18
C PRO A 272 -14.88 -0.72 -2.16
N THR A 273 -15.06 0.08 -1.10
CA THR A 273 -16.02 -0.20 -0.01
C THR A 273 -16.76 1.05 0.47
N ALA A 274 -17.86 0.85 1.19
CA ALA A 274 -18.57 1.88 1.96
C ALA A 274 -17.89 2.21 3.30
N GLU A 275 -16.99 1.37 3.79
CA GLU A 275 -16.33 1.50 5.10
C GLU A 275 -15.39 2.71 5.18
N ARG A 276 -15.35 3.35 6.36
CA ARG A 276 -14.60 4.59 6.61
C ARG A 276 -13.94 4.62 8.00
N GLY A 277 -13.77 3.44 8.59
CA GLY A 277 -13.48 3.28 10.00
C GLY A 277 -14.50 3.91 10.96
N PRO A 278 -14.29 3.74 12.28
CA PRO A 278 -15.20 4.26 13.29
C PRO A 278 -15.20 5.80 13.42
N LEU A 279 -14.15 6.52 12.99
CA LEU A 279 -14.09 7.98 13.11
C LEU A 279 -15.03 8.69 12.12
N ILE A 280 -14.77 8.58 10.81
CA ILE A 280 -15.67 9.12 9.77
C ILE A 280 -17.06 8.44 9.86
N GLY A 281 -17.11 7.13 10.12
CA GLY A 281 -18.35 6.39 10.35
C GLY A 281 -19.19 6.98 11.49
N GLY A 282 -18.54 7.38 12.59
CA GLY A 282 -19.16 8.09 13.71
C GLY A 282 -19.77 9.43 13.31
N PHE A 283 -19.10 10.22 12.46
CA PHE A 283 -19.65 11.47 11.93
C PHE A 283 -20.84 11.24 10.98
N TYR A 284 -20.83 10.19 10.15
CA TYR A 284 -22.02 9.79 9.37
C TYR A 284 -23.20 9.38 10.27
N GLY A 285 -22.94 8.62 11.35
CA GLY A 285 -23.94 8.24 12.35
C GLY A 285 -24.52 9.44 13.12
N LEU A 286 -23.67 10.38 13.52
CA LEU A 286 -24.07 11.66 14.13
C LEU A 286 -24.97 12.45 13.17
N HIS A 287 -24.54 12.62 11.91
CA HIS A 287 -25.28 13.34 10.89
C HIS A 287 -26.71 12.79 10.68
N ASP A 288 -26.87 11.48 10.55
CA ASP A 288 -28.19 10.82 10.43
C ASP A 288 -29.02 10.95 11.73
N SER A 289 -28.40 10.88 12.91
CA SER A 289 -29.04 11.17 14.20
C SER A 289 -29.58 12.62 14.29
N LEU A 290 -28.80 13.58 13.79
CA LEU A 290 -29.18 14.99 13.68
C LEU A 290 -30.33 15.19 12.68
N LEU A 291 -30.30 14.51 11.52
CA LEU A 291 -31.40 14.53 10.55
C LEU A 291 -32.69 13.87 11.10
N ARG A 292 -32.58 12.76 11.83
CA ARG A 292 -33.71 12.14 12.57
C ARG A 292 -34.36 13.12 13.53
N THR A 293 -33.56 13.91 14.23
CA THR A 293 -33.98 14.91 15.21
C THR A 293 -34.58 16.15 14.54
N ALA A 294 -33.94 16.65 13.49
CA ALA A 294 -34.37 17.81 12.73
C ALA A 294 -35.66 17.56 11.94
N ILE A 295 -35.82 16.40 11.31
CA ILE A 295 -36.87 16.10 10.33
C ILE A 295 -37.86 15.06 10.86
N THR A 296 -39.11 15.48 11.03
CA THR A 296 -40.20 14.59 11.52
C THR A 296 -40.32 13.33 10.66
N PRO A 297 -40.87 12.22 11.17
CA PRO A 297 -41.20 11.04 10.37
C PRO A 297 -42.02 11.33 9.09
N ALA A 298 -42.83 12.40 9.09
CA ALA A 298 -43.60 12.87 7.92
C ALA A 298 -42.83 13.86 7.01
N GLY A 299 -41.50 13.85 6.99
CA GLY A 299 -40.64 14.67 6.10
C GLY A 299 -40.64 16.19 6.35
N LYS A 300 -41.36 16.70 7.36
CA LYS A 300 -41.55 18.15 7.55
C LYS A 300 -40.33 18.81 8.19
N LEU A 301 -39.62 19.61 7.40
CA LEU A 301 -38.54 20.51 7.82
C LEU A 301 -38.95 21.46 8.98
N PRO A 302 -37.99 21.90 9.81
CA PRO A 302 -38.20 22.90 10.85
C PRO A 302 -38.44 24.31 10.29
N TRP A 303 -38.80 25.26 11.15
CA TRP A 303 -38.91 26.67 10.79
C TRP A 303 -37.55 27.27 10.36
N SER A 304 -37.55 28.13 9.33
CA SER A 304 -36.35 28.85 8.88
C SER A 304 -35.75 29.78 9.95
N LYS A 305 -34.44 30.07 9.87
CA LYS A 305 -33.70 30.99 10.76
C LYS A 305 -34.50 32.28 11.08
N SER A 306 -35.06 32.93 10.05
CA SER A 306 -35.84 34.17 10.17
C SER A 306 -37.22 33.99 10.82
N LYS A 307 -37.85 32.82 10.67
CA LYS A 307 -39.12 32.47 11.32
C LYS A 307 -38.93 32.12 12.79
N VAL A 308 -37.84 31.40 13.14
CA VAL A 308 -37.46 31.13 14.54
C VAL A 308 -37.15 32.44 15.27
N ARG A 309 -36.20 33.26 14.78
CA ARG A 309 -35.83 34.54 15.42
C ARG A 309 -37.03 35.46 15.67
N ARG A 310 -37.90 35.63 14.67
CA ARG A 310 -39.14 36.42 14.77
C ARG A 310 -40.11 35.86 15.82
N LYS A 311 -40.19 34.54 16.00
CA LYS A 311 -41.05 33.92 17.01
C LYS A 311 -40.45 33.93 18.42
N VAL A 312 -39.12 33.87 18.55
CA VAL A 312 -38.42 34.11 19.84
C VAL A 312 -38.66 35.54 20.31
N ALA A 313 -38.44 36.54 19.45
CA ALA A 313 -38.71 37.95 19.78
C ALA A 313 -40.19 38.19 20.15
N GLN A 314 -41.14 37.56 19.45
CA GLN A 314 -42.56 37.62 19.79
C GLN A 314 -42.90 36.91 21.11
N CYS A 315 -42.23 35.80 21.44
CA CYS A 315 -42.36 35.15 22.74
C CYS A 315 -41.89 36.06 23.89
N ALA A 316 -40.73 36.71 23.75
CA ALA A 316 -40.17 37.60 24.76
C ALA A 316 -41.04 38.84 25.05
N THR A 317 -41.80 39.30 24.06
CA THR A 317 -42.67 40.49 24.16
C THR A 317 -44.12 40.19 24.49
N VAL A 318 -44.63 38.98 24.20
CA VAL A 318 -46.07 38.66 24.27
C VAL A 318 -46.36 37.29 24.91
N GLY A 319 -45.46 36.75 25.75
CA GLY A 319 -45.74 35.62 26.66
C GLY A 319 -46.27 34.34 26.00
N CYS A 320 -45.88 34.07 24.75
CA CYS A 320 -46.42 32.94 23.96
C CYS A 320 -45.87 31.58 24.42
N ARG A 321 -46.52 30.46 24.03
CA ARG A 321 -46.12 29.07 24.40
C ARG A 321 -44.68 28.73 23.97
N VAL A 322 -43.72 28.98 24.87
CA VAL A 322 -42.27 28.81 24.67
C VAL A 322 -41.94 27.43 24.09
N ARG A 323 -42.53 26.35 24.61
CA ARG A 323 -42.25 24.96 24.21
C ARG A 323 -42.24 24.73 22.69
N LYS A 324 -43.19 25.32 21.93
CA LYS A 324 -43.24 25.12 20.47
C LYS A 324 -42.19 25.95 19.72
N VAL A 325 -41.76 27.07 20.27
CA VAL A 325 -40.68 27.88 19.68
C VAL A 325 -39.32 27.24 19.99
N ALA A 326 -39.14 26.72 21.21
CA ALA A 326 -37.94 25.97 21.62
C ALA A 326 -37.80 24.66 20.83
N GLU A 327 -38.88 23.87 20.67
CA GLU A 327 -38.92 22.68 19.80
C GLU A 327 -38.48 23.01 18.36
N GLN A 328 -39.02 24.08 17.77
CA GLN A 328 -38.67 24.49 16.41
C GLN A 328 -37.31 25.17 16.29
N ALA A 329 -36.75 25.68 17.39
CA ALA A 329 -35.38 26.19 17.45
C ALA A 329 -34.38 25.03 17.52
N GLY A 330 -34.53 24.08 18.45
CA GLY A 330 -33.68 22.90 18.58
C GLY A 330 -33.71 22.02 17.32
N ARG A 331 -34.90 21.80 16.73
CA ARG A 331 -35.01 21.11 15.44
C ARG A 331 -34.39 21.87 14.27
N ARG A 332 -34.26 23.20 14.32
CA ARG A 332 -33.50 23.95 13.30
C ARG A 332 -32.01 23.91 13.59
N TYR A 333 -31.58 23.98 14.85
CA TYR A 333 -30.18 23.80 15.27
C TYR A 333 -29.62 22.46 14.80
N ALA A 334 -30.30 21.34 15.07
CA ALA A 334 -29.91 20.02 14.56
C ALA A 334 -29.87 19.94 13.02
N LEU A 335 -30.62 20.80 12.32
CA LEU A 335 -30.54 20.89 10.85
C LEU A 335 -29.35 21.72 10.38
N GLU A 336 -28.98 22.81 11.06
CA GLU A 336 -27.72 23.51 10.78
C GLU A 336 -26.54 22.57 11.03
N TRP A 337 -26.52 21.92 12.19
CA TRP A 337 -25.42 21.07 12.60
C TRP A 337 -25.27 19.82 11.72
N SER A 338 -26.35 19.26 11.16
CA SER A 338 -26.21 18.26 10.07
C SER A 338 -25.70 18.89 8.76
N GLU A 339 -26.12 20.11 8.42
CA GLU A 339 -25.53 20.87 7.30
C GLU A 339 -24.02 21.18 7.55
N ASP A 340 -23.58 21.34 8.80
CA ASP A 340 -22.19 21.60 9.21
C ASP A 340 -21.31 20.32 9.28
N VAL A 341 -21.84 19.20 9.79
CA VAL A 341 -21.13 17.89 9.78
C VAL A 341 -20.89 17.44 8.34
N ALA A 342 -21.90 17.53 7.47
CA ALA A 342 -21.72 17.21 6.05
C ALA A 342 -20.68 18.12 5.37
N ALA A 343 -20.71 19.43 5.63
CA ALA A 343 -19.77 20.38 5.05
C ALA A 343 -18.34 20.33 5.62
N GLY A 344 -18.12 19.58 6.71
CA GLY A 344 -16.79 19.29 7.25
C GLY A 344 -16.24 17.93 6.81
N LEU A 345 -17.11 16.93 6.61
CA LEU A 345 -16.76 15.71 5.89
C LEU A 345 -16.32 16.02 4.44
N GLU A 346 -17.00 16.95 3.76
CA GLU A 346 -16.59 17.55 2.46
C GLU A 346 -15.25 18.33 2.50
N ARG A 347 -14.55 18.36 3.65
CA ARG A 347 -13.29 19.10 3.90
C ARG A 347 -12.30 18.29 4.75
N TRP A 348 -12.44 16.98 4.74
CA TRP A 348 -11.70 16.09 5.64
C TRP A 348 -10.21 15.96 5.30
N GLY A 349 -9.77 16.39 4.12
CA GLY A 349 -8.34 16.50 3.79
C GLY A 349 -7.55 17.34 4.80
N ARG A 350 -8.19 18.35 5.41
CA ARG A 350 -7.63 19.14 6.53
C ARG A 350 -7.51 18.41 7.87
N VAL A 351 -8.21 17.29 8.04
CA VAL A 351 -8.05 16.42 9.21
C VAL A 351 -6.80 15.56 9.02
N GLY A 352 -6.66 14.91 7.86
CA GLY A 352 -5.41 14.22 7.48
C GLY A 352 -4.19 15.13 7.49
N GLU A 353 -4.30 16.36 6.95
CA GLU A 353 -3.24 17.39 7.02
C GLU A 353 -2.77 17.67 8.46
N ALA A 354 -3.72 17.73 9.41
CA ALA A 354 -3.43 17.97 10.82
C ALA A 354 -2.90 16.73 11.56
N PHE A 355 -3.27 15.52 11.13
CA PHE A 355 -2.62 14.29 11.58
C PHE A 355 -1.17 14.23 11.09
N VAL A 356 -0.93 14.41 9.79
CA VAL A 356 0.42 14.39 9.20
C VAL A 356 1.34 15.42 9.87
N LEU A 357 0.91 16.68 9.91
CA LEU A 357 1.74 17.76 10.46
C LEU A 357 1.84 17.68 11.99
N GLY A 358 0.77 17.27 12.67
CA GLY A 358 0.75 17.14 14.12
C GLY A 358 1.58 15.97 14.66
N LEU A 359 1.69 14.87 13.89
CA LEU A 359 2.42 13.67 14.27
C LEU A 359 3.85 13.60 13.70
N PHE A 360 4.10 14.14 12.51
CA PHE A 360 5.28 13.81 11.69
C PHE A 360 6.02 15.02 11.07
N GLU A 361 5.62 16.27 11.34
CA GLU A 361 6.38 17.47 10.96
C GLU A 361 7.03 18.09 12.21
N PRO A 362 8.35 17.94 12.42
CA PRO A 362 9.00 18.32 13.66
C PRO A 362 9.02 19.84 13.86
N ALA A 363 9.08 20.59 12.75
CA ALA A 363 8.91 22.05 12.75
C ALA A 363 7.54 22.49 13.31
N VAL A 364 6.45 21.73 13.09
CA VAL A 364 5.12 22.05 13.62
C VAL A 364 5.02 21.70 15.11
N ARG A 365 5.70 20.64 15.56
CA ARG A 365 5.89 20.37 16.99
C ARG A 365 6.66 21.48 17.69
N ARG A 366 7.72 22.00 17.06
CA ARG A 366 8.47 23.14 17.58
C ARG A 366 7.63 24.42 17.63
N GLU A 367 6.87 24.75 16.59
CA GLU A 367 5.92 25.88 16.62
C GLU A 367 4.89 25.75 17.76
N ALA A 368 4.38 24.55 18.03
CA ALA A 368 3.46 24.27 19.13
C ALA A 368 4.13 24.44 20.50
N GLN A 369 5.32 23.87 20.71
CA GLN A 369 6.14 24.08 21.92
C GLN A 369 6.39 25.58 22.15
N ASP A 370 6.74 26.32 21.09
CA ASP A 370 7.02 27.75 21.14
C ASP A 370 5.82 28.59 21.60
N ASP A 371 4.61 28.37 21.06
CA ASP A 371 3.41 29.13 21.44
C ASP A 371 2.79 28.71 22.78
N LEU A 372 2.82 27.41 23.10
CA LEU A 372 2.28 26.86 24.35
C LEU A 372 3.13 27.30 25.56
N CYS A 373 4.45 27.11 25.48
CA CYS A 373 5.40 27.36 26.58
C CYS A 373 6.00 28.78 26.59
N ARG A 374 5.46 29.72 25.81
CA ARG A 374 5.97 31.11 25.68
C ARG A 374 6.01 31.95 26.97
N ASN A 375 5.44 31.46 28.07
CA ASN A 375 5.37 32.20 29.34
C ASN A 375 6.33 31.64 30.41
N ASP A 376 6.94 30.48 30.15
CA ASP A 376 7.60 29.65 31.15
C ASP A 376 9.10 29.92 31.27
N GLY A 377 9.61 30.83 30.45
CA GLY A 377 10.95 31.41 30.52
C GLY A 377 11.55 31.66 29.13
N PRO A 378 12.82 32.12 29.06
CA PRO A 378 13.60 32.05 27.84
C PRO A 378 13.97 30.59 27.50
N GLU A 379 14.34 30.34 26.24
CA GLU A 379 14.70 29.01 25.71
C GLU A 379 15.75 28.26 26.54
N ASP A 380 16.73 28.96 27.12
CA ASP A 380 17.81 28.38 27.93
C ASP A 380 17.39 28.03 29.37
N SER A 381 16.15 28.31 29.77
CA SER A 381 15.68 28.08 31.13
C SER A 381 15.11 26.68 31.36
N ALA A 382 15.46 26.09 32.51
CA ALA A 382 14.96 24.77 32.90
C ALA A 382 13.43 24.71 33.07
N THR A 383 12.77 25.84 33.36
CA THR A 383 11.30 25.90 33.47
C THR A 383 10.62 25.84 32.10
N ARG A 384 11.16 26.57 31.11
CA ARG A 384 10.75 26.45 29.70
C ARG A 384 10.95 25.02 29.19
N ARG A 385 12.13 24.43 29.43
CA ARG A 385 12.44 23.06 29.00
C ARG A 385 11.49 22.00 29.58
N VAL A 386 11.14 22.09 30.87
CA VAL A 386 10.16 21.18 31.50
C VAL A 386 8.73 21.34 30.92
N CYS A 387 8.40 22.50 30.36
CA CYS A 387 7.17 22.67 29.58
C CYS A 387 7.30 22.04 28.19
N GLU A 388 8.41 22.26 27.47
CA GLU A 388 8.67 21.70 26.13
C GLU A 388 8.70 20.15 26.14
N GLU A 389 9.33 19.55 27.17
CA GLU A 389 9.35 18.11 27.47
C GLU A 389 7.92 17.54 27.66
N ALA A 390 7.01 18.36 28.18
CA ALA A 390 5.63 17.99 28.49
C ALA A 390 4.62 18.22 27.33
N VAL A 391 5.00 18.97 26.29
CA VAL A 391 4.15 19.12 25.09
C VAL A 391 4.14 17.82 24.31
N SER A 392 2.98 17.15 24.29
CA SER A 392 2.80 15.89 23.58
C SER A 392 2.55 16.11 22.09
N THR A 393 2.65 15.02 21.33
CA THR A 393 2.24 14.97 19.92
C THR A 393 0.74 15.23 19.76
N ILE A 394 -0.08 14.87 20.77
CA ILE A 394 -1.51 15.20 20.80
C ILE A 394 -1.72 16.70 21.03
N ASP A 395 -0.97 17.33 21.94
CA ASP A 395 -1.02 18.79 22.13
C ASP A 395 -0.62 19.53 20.85
N THR A 396 0.36 19.00 20.11
CA THR A 396 0.79 19.52 18.80
C THR A 396 -0.33 19.44 17.76
N MET A 397 -0.93 18.26 17.58
CA MET A 397 -2.07 18.04 16.68
C MET A 397 -3.27 18.93 17.08
N LEU A 398 -3.60 19.00 18.37
CA LEU A 398 -4.70 19.83 18.89
C LEU A 398 -4.40 21.34 18.79
N TRP A 399 -3.13 21.75 18.88
CA TRP A 399 -2.68 23.13 18.66
C TRP A 399 -2.83 23.52 17.18
N PHE A 400 -2.36 22.66 16.27
CA PHE A 400 -2.46 22.88 14.83
C PHE A 400 -3.93 22.93 14.36
N LEU A 401 -4.78 22.03 14.87
CA LEU A 401 -6.24 22.09 14.69
C LEU A 401 -6.86 23.38 15.27
N GLN A 402 -6.31 23.93 16.35
CA GLN A 402 -6.81 25.15 17.01
C GLN A 402 -6.41 26.47 16.32
N ASP A 403 -5.47 26.44 15.38
CA ASP A 403 -5.09 27.61 14.55
C ASP A 403 -6.33 28.23 13.87
N GLU A 404 -6.31 29.56 13.68
CA GLU A 404 -7.34 30.30 12.95
C GLU A 404 -7.64 29.73 11.56
N ARG A 405 -6.65 29.04 10.94
CA ARG A 405 -6.79 28.28 9.68
C ARG A 405 -7.84 27.17 9.75
N TYR A 406 -7.96 26.43 10.86
CA TYR A 406 -8.68 25.16 10.91
C TYR A 406 -10.00 25.20 11.70
N LEU A 407 -10.03 25.77 12.91
CA LEU A 407 -11.27 25.83 13.72
C LEU A 407 -12.24 26.95 13.31
N THR A 408 -11.84 27.91 12.47
CA THR A 408 -12.70 29.07 12.12
C THR A 408 -13.57 28.84 10.89
N THR A 409 -14.50 29.77 10.65
CA THR A 409 -15.55 29.66 9.60
C THR A 409 -15.05 29.70 8.14
N GLN A 410 -13.74 29.66 7.89
CA GLN A 410 -13.17 29.51 6.54
C GLN A 410 -12.54 28.12 6.32
N GLY A 411 -12.11 27.43 7.39
CA GLY A 411 -11.52 26.09 7.38
C GLY A 411 -12.55 24.94 7.32
N PRO A 412 -12.17 23.71 7.70
CA PRO A 412 -12.96 22.47 7.61
C PRO A 412 -14.20 22.39 8.52
N ARG A 413 -14.65 23.49 9.12
CA ARG A 413 -15.84 23.54 10.00
C ARG A 413 -15.77 22.61 11.23
N ILE A 414 -14.62 22.03 11.57
CA ILE A 414 -14.48 21.01 12.65
C ILE A 414 -15.19 21.44 13.93
N GLY A 415 -14.93 22.64 14.47
CA GLY A 415 -15.63 23.15 15.66
C GLY A 415 -17.17 23.14 15.56
N SER A 416 -17.72 23.38 14.36
CA SER A 416 -19.15 23.29 14.07
C SER A 416 -19.65 21.88 13.70
N MET A 417 -18.80 20.97 13.21
CA MET A 417 -19.09 19.52 13.17
C MET A 417 -19.28 18.98 14.59
N LEU A 418 -18.52 19.55 15.53
CA LEU A 418 -18.57 19.29 16.97
C LEU A 418 -19.69 20.11 17.67
N GLY A 419 -20.56 20.77 16.91
CA GLY A 419 -21.76 21.48 17.39
C GLY A 419 -21.59 22.95 17.76
N ALA A 420 -20.36 23.48 17.84
CA ALA A 420 -20.15 24.89 18.19
C ALA A 420 -20.70 25.83 17.10
N PRO A 421 -21.62 26.78 17.41
CA PRO A 421 -22.22 27.61 16.38
C PRO A 421 -21.20 28.49 15.62
N ASP A 422 -21.38 28.66 14.30
CA ASP A 422 -20.67 29.61 13.41
C ASP A 422 -20.27 30.98 14.04
N ARG A 423 -21.13 31.50 14.91
CA ARG A 423 -21.01 32.81 15.57
C ARG A 423 -20.35 32.77 16.94
N PHE A 424 -20.29 31.59 17.54
CA PHE A 424 -19.65 31.29 18.81
C PHE A 424 -18.15 31.07 18.59
N LEU A 425 -17.77 30.34 17.53
CA LEU A 425 -16.40 30.25 17.04
C LEU A 425 -15.83 31.64 16.75
N LYS A 426 -16.54 32.49 15.98
CA LYS A 426 -16.23 33.92 15.76
C LYS A 426 -16.29 34.84 16.99
N ALA A 427 -16.58 34.28 18.16
CA ALA A 427 -16.54 34.97 19.43
C ALA A 427 -15.52 34.37 20.40
N TRP A 428 -14.90 33.22 20.11
CA TRP A 428 -14.16 32.39 21.06
C TRP A 428 -12.93 33.11 21.66
N ASP A 429 -12.19 33.82 20.82
CA ASP A 429 -11.09 34.76 21.13
C ASP A 429 -11.51 35.94 22.03
N ARG A 430 -12.81 36.26 22.09
CA ARG A 430 -13.42 37.14 23.10
C ARG A 430 -14.06 36.37 24.26
N PHE A 431 -14.50 35.13 24.04
CA PHE A 431 -15.27 34.30 24.96
C PHE A 431 -14.42 33.71 26.09
N ARG A 432 -13.15 33.38 25.86
CA ARG A 432 -12.19 33.02 26.94
C ARG A 432 -12.02 34.14 28.00
N ARG A 433 -12.40 35.39 27.69
CA ARG A 433 -12.49 36.52 28.65
C ARG A 433 -13.88 36.76 29.24
N VAL A 434 -14.92 36.06 28.77
CA VAL A 434 -16.33 36.27 29.13
C VAL A 434 -16.97 35.04 29.79
N MET A 435 -16.46 33.82 29.61
CA MET A 435 -17.04 32.60 30.22
C MET A 435 -17.10 32.66 31.75
N ARG A 436 -16.05 33.18 32.40
CA ARG A 436 -15.98 33.51 33.84
C ARG A 436 -17.02 34.54 34.33
N PHE A 437 -17.97 34.94 33.48
CA PHE A 437 -19.11 35.83 33.76
C PHE A 437 -20.46 35.25 33.28
N VAL A 438 -20.48 34.14 32.53
CA VAL A 438 -21.69 33.59 31.88
C VAL A 438 -22.21 32.32 32.57
N GLU A 439 -21.33 31.48 33.11
CA GLU A 439 -21.68 30.28 33.89
C GLU A 439 -22.63 30.59 35.05
N ASP A 440 -22.53 31.81 35.60
CA ASP A 440 -23.30 32.28 36.75
C ASP A 440 -24.77 32.69 36.43
N ARG A 441 -25.24 32.64 35.16
CA ARG A 441 -26.44 33.40 34.75
C ARG A 441 -27.48 32.86 33.74
N LEU A 442 -27.31 31.78 32.96
CA LEU A 442 -28.19 31.50 31.79
C LEU A 442 -28.78 30.08 31.62
N ASP A 443 -29.23 29.47 32.71
CA ASP A 443 -29.77 28.09 32.79
C ASP A 443 -31.16 27.85 32.12
N PHE A 444 -31.82 28.89 31.58
CA PHE A 444 -33.28 28.86 31.27
C PHE A 444 -33.67 28.58 29.81
N LEU A 445 -32.74 28.63 28.85
CA LEU A 445 -33.08 28.76 27.42
C LEU A 445 -32.94 27.47 26.57
N VAL A 446 -32.30 26.42 27.08
CA VAL A 446 -32.15 25.15 26.36
C VAL A 446 -33.34 24.23 26.68
N PRO A 447 -34.15 23.78 25.70
CA PRO A 447 -35.19 22.79 25.96
C PRO A 447 -34.53 21.43 26.26
N GLN A 448 -35.01 20.71 27.28
CA GLN A 448 -34.33 19.50 27.79
C GLN A 448 -33.95 18.44 26.73
N PRO A 449 -34.76 18.10 25.71
CA PRO A 449 -34.34 17.16 24.66
C PRO A 449 -33.22 17.67 23.73
N LEU A 450 -32.85 18.95 23.82
CA LEU A 450 -31.69 19.54 23.16
C LEU A 450 -30.51 19.66 24.14
N ALA A 451 -30.75 19.85 25.44
CA ALA A 451 -29.72 19.73 26.47
C ALA A 451 -29.21 18.28 26.52
N GLU A 452 -30.10 17.30 26.61
CA GLU A 452 -29.79 15.86 26.50
C GLU A 452 -29.11 15.45 25.18
N LEU A 453 -29.23 16.26 24.11
CA LEU A 453 -28.55 16.03 22.84
C LEU A 453 -27.16 16.69 22.81
N VAL A 454 -27.05 17.93 23.30
CA VAL A 454 -25.78 18.67 23.37
C VAL A 454 -24.88 18.07 24.43
N THR A 455 -25.38 17.83 25.65
CA THR A 455 -24.64 17.14 26.71
C THR A 455 -24.23 15.73 26.27
N ARG A 456 -25.11 14.92 25.66
CA ARG A 456 -24.69 13.62 25.10
C ARG A 456 -23.63 13.76 24.01
N ALA A 457 -23.63 14.85 23.25
CA ALA A 457 -22.66 15.09 22.20
C ALA A 457 -21.35 15.70 22.70
N GLU A 458 -21.36 16.43 23.81
CA GLU A 458 -20.20 16.96 24.53
C GLU A 458 -19.54 15.85 25.38
N GLU A 459 -20.34 14.99 26.01
CA GLU A 459 -19.94 13.71 26.60
C GLU A 459 -19.35 12.81 25.51
N TRP A 460 -20.09 12.53 24.43
CA TRP A 460 -19.55 11.83 23.25
C TRP A 460 -18.39 12.57 22.56
N LEU A 461 -18.13 13.86 22.83
CA LEU A 461 -16.96 14.56 22.30
C LEU A 461 -15.71 14.33 23.14
N GLY A 462 -15.84 14.52 24.46
CA GLY A 462 -14.77 14.23 25.40
C GLY A 462 -14.46 12.73 25.40
N GLU A 463 -15.50 11.91 25.24
CA GLU A 463 -15.36 10.50 24.95
C GLU A 463 -14.73 10.28 23.56
N LEU A 464 -15.29 10.74 22.43
CA LEU A 464 -14.69 10.47 21.11
C LEU A 464 -13.22 10.94 20.97
N VAL A 465 -12.87 12.11 21.52
CA VAL A 465 -11.51 12.68 21.37
C VAL A 465 -10.51 12.09 22.36
N ASN A 466 -10.88 11.80 23.61
CA ASN A 466 -9.95 11.20 24.57
C ASN A 466 -10.20 9.70 24.75
N ASP A 467 -11.43 9.32 25.12
CA ASP A 467 -11.82 7.94 25.37
C ASP A 467 -11.91 7.10 24.08
N ALA A 468 -12.07 7.68 22.89
CA ALA A 468 -12.09 6.96 21.62
C ALA A 468 -10.86 7.19 20.74
N ILE A 469 -9.99 8.18 20.99
CA ILE A 469 -8.59 7.99 20.59
C ILE A 469 -8.02 6.84 21.43
N SER A 470 -8.24 6.80 22.75
CA SER A 470 -7.77 5.68 23.59
C SER A 470 -8.51 4.35 23.39
N LYS A 471 -9.79 4.30 23.00
CA LYS A 471 -10.52 3.03 22.72
C LYS A 471 -10.60 2.61 21.25
N VAL A 472 -10.53 3.53 20.28
CA VAL A 472 -10.39 3.10 18.87
C VAL A 472 -8.97 2.65 18.62
N LEU A 473 -7.95 3.25 19.25
CA LEU A 473 -6.59 2.69 19.23
C LEU A 473 -6.45 1.54 20.23
N GLY A 474 -7.19 1.58 21.34
CA GLY A 474 -7.28 0.47 22.31
C GLY A 474 -6.23 0.51 23.43
N PHE A 475 -5.39 1.54 23.51
CA PHE A 475 -4.24 1.55 24.40
C PHE A 475 -3.98 2.89 25.13
N ASP A 476 -3.19 2.80 26.20
CA ASP A 476 -2.70 3.95 26.95
C ASP A 476 -1.63 4.71 26.14
N LEU A 477 -2.02 5.86 25.62
CA LEU A 477 -1.20 6.73 24.77
C LEU A 477 0.10 7.17 25.46
N GLU A 478 0.13 7.28 26.80
CA GLU A 478 1.35 7.64 27.53
C GLU A 478 2.39 6.51 27.52
N VAL A 479 2.00 5.24 27.32
CA VAL A 479 2.95 4.12 27.15
C VAL A 479 3.58 4.19 25.76
N TRP A 480 2.77 4.47 24.74
CA TRP A 480 3.21 4.40 23.35
C TRP A 480 4.02 5.61 22.93
N PHE A 481 3.74 6.80 23.44
CA PHE A 481 4.64 7.96 23.27
C PHE A 481 5.97 7.81 24.01
N ASP A 482 6.03 6.98 25.05
CA ASP A 482 7.25 6.70 25.82
C ASP A 482 8.11 5.64 25.11
N ALA A 483 7.49 4.57 24.62
CA ALA A 483 8.08 3.62 23.68
C ALA A 483 8.64 4.31 22.42
N LEU A 484 7.95 5.33 21.91
CA LEU A 484 8.43 6.17 20.79
C LEU A 484 9.52 7.18 21.16
N ARG A 485 9.77 7.44 22.45
CA ARG A 485 10.85 8.32 22.92
C ARG A 485 12.13 7.56 23.19
N SER A 486 12.05 6.35 23.75
CA SER A 486 13.20 5.51 24.10
C SER A 486 13.03 4.06 23.64
N PRO A 487 12.89 3.78 22.33
CA PRO A 487 12.61 2.44 21.82
C PRO A 487 13.69 1.41 22.17
N GLY A 488 14.97 1.83 22.25
CA GLY A 488 16.06 0.95 22.69
C GLY A 488 15.85 0.38 24.09
N THR A 489 15.29 1.15 25.04
CA THR A 489 14.95 0.64 26.39
C THR A 489 13.85 -0.43 26.38
N TYR A 490 12.98 -0.43 25.37
CA TYR A 490 11.95 -1.45 25.23
C TYR A 490 12.53 -2.72 24.59
N LEU A 491 13.42 -2.60 23.59
CA LEU A 491 14.16 -3.73 23.01
C LEU A 491 15.09 -4.41 24.02
N ASP A 492 15.78 -3.64 24.87
CA ASP A 492 16.65 -4.15 25.94
C ASP A 492 15.87 -4.65 27.18
N GLY A 493 14.54 -4.54 27.22
CA GLY A 493 13.72 -4.91 28.39
C GLY A 493 13.95 -4.05 29.64
N THR A 494 14.57 -2.87 29.50
CA THR A 494 14.99 -1.99 30.61
C THR A 494 14.04 -0.81 30.89
N TYR A 495 12.88 -0.76 30.20
CA TYR A 495 11.89 0.31 30.31
C TYR A 495 11.42 0.54 31.77
N GLY A 496 11.53 1.77 32.26
CA GLY A 496 11.48 2.09 33.69
C GLY A 496 10.07 2.19 34.33
N ARG A 497 9.06 1.50 33.79
CA ARG A 497 7.64 1.67 34.18
C ARG A 497 6.84 0.38 34.10
N ASP A 498 5.85 0.24 34.99
CA ASP A 498 4.82 -0.78 34.85
C ASP A 498 3.96 -0.50 33.61
N LEU A 499 3.78 -1.50 32.74
CA LEU A 499 2.79 -1.48 31.66
C LEU A 499 1.36 -1.60 32.24
N PRO A 500 0.39 -0.78 31.79
CA PRO A 500 -0.97 -0.75 32.30
C PRO A 500 -1.91 -1.68 31.52
N GLY A 501 -3.12 -1.89 32.04
CA GLY A 501 -4.22 -2.55 31.31
C GLY A 501 -3.92 -4.00 30.93
N SER A 502 -4.23 -4.38 29.70
CA SER A 502 -3.97 -5.70 29.11
C SER A 502 -2.47 -6.06 29.14
N LEU A 503 -1.60 -5.10 28.83
CA LEU A 503 -0.14 -5.25 28.82
C LEU A 503 0.49 -5.58 30.18
N SER A 504 -0.24 -5.41 31.29
CA SER A 504 0.34 -5.59 32.64
C SER A 504 0.88 -6.99 32.96
N VAL A 505 0.56 -8.00 32.14
CA VAL A 505 1.15 -9.36 32.24
C VAL A 505 2.61 -9.42 31.73
N PHE A 506 3.06 -8.42 30.97
CA PHE A 506 4.44 -8.25 30.51
C PHE A 506 5.30 -7.41 31.48
N ASN A 507 4.80 -7.14 32.69
CA ASN A 507 5.64 -6.68 33.80
C ASN A 507 6.36 -7.84 34.51
N ASP A 508 5.83 -9.06 34.36
CA ASP A 508 6.40 -10.32 34.89
C ASP A 508 6.99 -11.21 33.77
N ARG A 509 7.12 -10.69 32.53
CA ARG A 509 7.67 -11.36 31.35
C ARG A 509 8.32 -10.34 30.41
N ASP A 510 9.43 -10.69 29.77
CA ASP A 510 10.11 -9.79 28.84
C ASP A 510 9.25 -9.52 27.59
N LEU A 511 9.14 -8.25 27.19
CA LEU A 511 8.37 -7.85 25.99
C LEU A 511 9.06 -8.32 24.70
N PHE A 512 10.39 -8.41 24.71
CA PHE A 512 11.25 -8.86 23.63
C PHE A 512 12.25 -9.92 24.16
N PRO A 513 12.83 -10.78 23.30
CA PRO A 513 13.97 -11.62 23.67
C PRO A 513 15.18 -10.82 24.20
N GLU A 514 15.96 -11.38 25.13
CA GLU A 514 17.18 -10.75 25.67
C GLU A 514 18.20 -10.34 24.59
N ASP A 515 18.20 -10.98 23.41
CA ASP A 515 19.09 -10.70 22.29
C ASP A 515 18.42 -9.93 21.12
N ALA A 516 17.21 -9.41 21.32
CA ALA A 516 16.45 -8.73 20.27
C ALA A 516 17.20 -7.50 19.72
N ARG A 517 17.75 -6.66 20.60
CA ARG A 517 18.48 -5.46 20.18
C ARG A 517 19.74 -5.78 19.40
N GLU A 518 20.56 -6.73 19.86
CA GLU A 518 21.79 -7.18 19.17
C GLU A 518 21.49 -7.67 17.73
N ARG A 519 20.36 -8.37 17.54
CA ARG A 519 19.91 -8.81 16.21
C ARG A 519 19.44 -7.66 15.31
N VAL A 520 18.73 -6.68 15.86
CA VAL A 520 18.27 -5.50 15.11
C VAL A 520 19.45 -4.60 14.74
N ASP A 521 20.36 -4.33 15.69
CA ASP A 521 21.62 -3.60 15.48
C ASP A 521 22.44 -4.21 14.33
N ALA A 522 22.61 -5.54 14.35
CA ALA A 522 23.34 -6.28 13.32
C ALA A 522 22.69 -6.27 11.93
N LEU A 523 21.36 -6.08 11.83
CA LEU A 523 20.65 -5.93 10.55
C LEU A 523 20.66 -4.49 10.04
N LEU A 524 20.71 -3.50 10.93
CA LEU A 524 20.81 -2.06 10.60
C LEU A 524 22.25 -1.61 10.30
N GLY A 525 23.25 -2.46 10.58
CA GLY A 525 24.67 -2.17 10.36
C GLY A 525 25.33 -1.37 11.50
N LEU A 526 24.74 -1.40 12.70
CA LEU A 526 25.13 -0.55 13.84
C LEU A 526 26.16 -1.24 14.74
N ASP A 527 27.20 -0.50 15.16
CA ASP A 527 28.23 -0.95 16.11
C ASP A 527 28.32 -0.07 17.38
N THR A 528 27.32 0.79 17.61
CA THR A 528 27.30 1.80 18.68
C THR A 528 26.59 1.33 19.95
N ASP A 529 27.20 1.53 21.11
CA ASP A 529 26.52 1.42 22.41
C ASP A 529 25.45 2.53 22.55
N LEU A 530 24.31 2.21 23.16
CA LEU A 530 23.28 3.18 23.54
C LEU A 530 23.69 4.03 24.75
N ASP A 531 23.07 5.20 24.92
CA ASP A 531 23.23 6.07 26.08
C ASP A 531 22.39 5.64 27.31
N GLU A 532 22.50 6.40 28.42
CA GLU A 532 21.73 6.14 29.66
C GLU A 532 20.19 6.28 29.51
N ARG A 533 19.68 6.68 28.33
CA ARG A 533 18.25 6.80 27.98
C ARG A 533 17.83 5.76 26.93
N GLY A 534 18.74 4.86 26.55
CA GLY A 534 18.53 3.87 25.50
C GLY A 534 18.44 4.47 24.10
N LYS A 535 19.28 5.47 23.79
CA LYS A 535 19.38 6.12 22.47
C LYS A 535 20.73 5.94 21.81
N HIS A 536 20.75 5.86 20.47
CA HIS A 536 21.99 5.86 19.69
C HIS A 536 22.70 7.21 19.76
N PRO A 537 24.05 7.29 19.65
CA PRO A 537 24.76 8.56 19.62
C PRO A 537 24.29 9.51 18.48
N PRO A 538 24.26 10.84 18.68
CA PRO A 538 23.90 11.80 17.63
C PRO A 538 24.73 11.62 16.36
N GLY A 539 24.05 11.52 15.21
CA GLY A 539 24.69 11.28 13.91
C GLY A 539 24.96 9.80 13.59
N THR A 540 24.44 8.86 14.37
CA THR A 540 24.33 7.44 13.96
C THR A 540 23.28 7.32 12.86
N GLU A 541 23.69 6.91 11.66
CA GLU A 541 22.80 6.62 10.52
C GLU A 541 22.87 5.10 10.21
N LEU A 542 21.74 4.48 9.86
CA LEU A 542 21.70 3.11 9.35
C LEU A 542 22.43 2.96 8.01
N ASP A 543 22.91 1.76 7.70
CA ASP A 543 23.53 1.44 6.42
C ASP A 543 22.54 0.78 5.43
N LEU A 544 22.33 1.40 4.27
CA LEU A 544 21.49 0.85 3.19
C LEU A 544 22.08 -0.40 2.54
N ASP A 545 23.41 -0.50 2.43
CA ASP A 545 24.07 -1.65 1.81
C ASP A 545 23.95 -2.90 2.70
N THR A 546 23.64 -2.71 4.00
CA THR A 546 23.34 -3.77 4.97
C THR A 546 21.84 -3.99 5.15
N PHE A 547 21.03 -2.93 5.34
CA PHE A 547 19.61 -3.04 5.70
C PHE A 547 18.69 -3.27 4.49
N SER A 548 18.70 -4.51 4.01
CA SER A 548 17.96 -4.97 2.82
C SER A 548 16.46 -4.62 2.75
N PRO A 549 15.64 -4.59 3.83
CA PRO A 549 14.23 -4.17 3.73
C PRO A 549 14.05 -2.75 3.18
N LEU A 550 14.92 -1.84 3.59
CA LEU A 550 14.86 -0.43 3.21
C LEU A 550 15.55 -0.16 1.87
N ALA A 551 16.56 -0.97 1.51
CA ALA A 551 17.08 -1.02 0.14
C ALA A 551 16.02 -1.51 -0.87
N ASN A 552 15.29 -2.59 -0.54
CA ASN A 552 14.21 -3.12 -1.37
C ASN A 552 13.06 -2.12 -1.50
N THR A 553 12.72 -1.42 -0.42
CA THR A 553 11.81 -0.27 -0.44
C THR A 553 12.29 0.75 -1.47
N ALA A 554 13.53 1.25 -1.36
CA ALA A 554 14.07 2.26 -2.25
C ALA A 554 14.17 1.82 -3.73
N VAL A 555 14.25 0.51 -4.01
CA VAL A 555 14.12 -0.04 -5.37
C VAL A 555 12.66 0.00 -5.83
N LEU A 556 11.72 -0.51 -5.03
CA LEU A 556 10.30 -0.58 -5.41
C LEU A 556 9.67 0.82 -5.51
N SER A 557 10.08 1.78 -4.67
CA SER A 557 9.72 3.21 -4.78
C SER A 557 10.07 3.82 -6.14
N ARG A 558 11.17 3.40 -6.77
CA ARG A 558 11.55 3.84 -8.12
C ARG A 558 10.70 3.15 -9.19
N LEU A 559 10.44 1.85 -9.04
CA LEU A 559 9.56 1.10 -9.94
C LEU A 559 8.11 1.63 -9.93
N VAL A 560 7.67 2.21 -8.81
CA VAL A 560 6.38 2.92 -8.69
C VAL A 560 6.30 4.17 -9.57
N LEU A 561 7.42 4.84 -9.88
CA LEU A 561 7.40 6.04 -10.72
C LEU A 561 7.41 5.74 -12.24
N LEU A 562 7.80 4.52 -12.62
CA LEU A 562 7.89 4.10 -14.02
C LEU A 562 6.52 3.82 -14.63
N ASP A 563 6.40 4.04 -15.95
CA ASP A 563 5.25 3.61 -16.73
C ASP A 563 5.44 2.17 -17.25
N GLY A 564 4.38 1.58 -17.81
CA GLY A 564 4.42 0.21 -18.32
C GLY A 564 5.33 -0.03 -19.52
N ALA A 565 5.93 1.00 -20.15
CA ALA A 565 6.95 0.83 -21.17
C ALA A 565 8.35 0.86 -20.52
N ALA A 566 8.61 1.82 -19.63
CA ALA A 566 9.89 1.92 -18.93
C ALA A 566 10.13 0.75 -17.96
N LEU A 567 9.07 0.15 -17.40
CA LEU A 567 9.15 -1.13 -16.68
C LEU A 567 9.56 -2.29 -17.59
N ASP A 568 9.01 -2.38 -18.81
CA ASP A 568 9.35 -3.45 -19.76
C ASP A 568 10.77 -3.27 -20.32
N ASP A 569 11.23 -2.03 -20.55
CA ASP A 569 12.62 -1.72 -20.93
C ASP A 569 13.61 -2.12 -19.79
N LEU A 570 13.29 -1.79 -18.53
CA LEU A 570 14.08 -2.17 -17.35
C LEU A 570 14.19 -3.69 -17.20
N LEU A 571 13.09 -4.42 -17.39
CA LEU A 571 13.08 -5.88 -17.31
C LEU A 571 13.79 -6.51 -18.51
N THR A 572 13.77 -5.84 -19.68
CA THR A 572 14.53 -6.24 -20.87
C THR A 572 16.04 -6.15 -20.65
N ASP A 573 16.52 -5.04 -20.09
CA ASP A 573 17.95 -4.84 -19.81
C ASP A 573 18.47 -5.75 -18.69
N LEU A 574 17.67 -5.98 -17.63
CA LEU A 574 18.00 -6.91 -16.55
C LEU A 574 18.11 -8.37 -17.01
N LEU A 575 17.20 -8.81 -17.88
CA LEU A 575 17.13 -10.21 -18.32
C LEU A 575 17.91 -10.48 -19.63
N GLY A 576 18.33 -9.43 -20.34
CA GLY A 576 19.03 -9.53 -21.63
C GLY A 576 18.16 -10.06 -22.78
N ARG A 577 16.83 -10.02 -22.62
CA ARG A 577 15.82 -10.58 -23.54
C ARG A 577 14.57 -9.68 -23.56
N PRO A 578 13.86 -9.49 -24.69
CA PRO A 578 12.71 -8.60 -24.75
C PRO A 578 11.59 -8.99 -23.77
N VAL A 579 11.08 -8.01 -23.03
CA VAL A 579 9.91 -8.11 -22.16
C VAL A 579 8.80 -7.19 -22.68
N ALA A 580 7.54 -7.58 -22.49
CA ALA A 580 6.36 -6.81 -22.91
C ALA A 580 5.18 -6.90 -21.92
N THR A 581 5.44 -7.28 -20.66
CA THR A 581 4.43 -7.60 -19.64
C THR A 581 3.53 -6.42 -19.29
N TYR A 582 4.10 -5.27 -18.97
CA TYR A 582 3.35 -4.11 -18.49
C TYR A 582 2.73 -3.33 -19.66
N SER A 583 3.38 -3.28 -20.82
CA SER A 583 2.86 -2.71 -22.06
C SER A 583 1.83 -3.61 -22.76
N ALA A 584 1.66 -4.87 -22.37
CA ALA A 584 0.76 -5.85 -22.96
C ALA A 584 -0.68 -5.33 -23.14
N GLY A 585 -1.18 -5.35 -24.38
CA GLY A 585 -2.56 -4.93 -24.69
C GLY A 585 -2.86 -3.43 -24.56
N THR A 586 -1.87 -2.60 -24.19
CA THR A 586 -2.02 -1.13 -24.25
C THR A 586 -2.12 -0.66 -25.71
N GLY A 587 -1.35 -1.28 -26.60
CA GLY A 587 -1.20 -0.86 -27.99
C GLY A 587 -0.25 0.33 -28.18
N GLY A 588 0.56 0.66 -27.18
CA GLY A 588 1.40 1.88 -27.17
C GLY A 588 0.62 3.15 -26.87
N ASP A 589 -0.52 3.02 -26.20
CA ASP A 589 -1.39 4.12 -25.73
C ASP A 589 -0.83 4.70 -24.41
N PRO A 590 -0.29 5.93 -24.39
CA PRO A 590 0.37 6.49 -23.20
C PRO A 590 -0.55 6.60 -21.98
N ASP A 591 -1.85 6.85 -22.19
CA ASP A 591 -2.82 6.99 -21.10
C ASP A 591 -3.20 5.63 -20.46
N ARG A 592 -2.77 4.52 -21.09
CA ARG A 592 -2.81 3.17 -20.51
C ARG A 592 -1.48 2.77 -19.90
N LEU A 593 -0.36 3.13 -20.53
CA LEU A 593 0.98 2.79 -20.04
C LEU A 593 1.24 3.37 -18.64
N VAL A 594 0.85 4.63 -18.38
CA VAL A 594 1.00 5.25 -17.04
C VAL A 594 0.14 4.64 -15.94
N ARG A 595 -0.89 3.86 -16.29
CA ARG A 595 -1.72 3.11 -15.32
C ARG A 595 -1.20 1.70 -15.05
N ARG A 596 -0.16 1.26 -15.75
CA ARG A 596 0.45 -0.08 -15.60
C ARG A 596 1.58 -0.05 -14.58
N ASN A 597 1.19 0.26 -13.34
CA ASN A 597 2.10 0.37 -12.22
C ASN A 597 2.47 -1.00 -11.62
N VAL A 598 3.68 -1.11 -11.06
CA VAL A 598 4.17 -2.32 -10.37
C VAL A 598 3.28 -2.72 -9.18
N MET A 599 2.68 -1.74 -8.47
CA MET A 599 1.87 -1.99 -7.26
C MET A 599 0.40 -2.35 -7.53
N THR A 600 -0.12 -2.07 -8.73
CA THR A 600 -1.55 -2.22 -9.04
C THR A 600 -1.85 -3.24 -10.13
N TRP A 601 -0.89 -3.56 -11.00
CA TRP A 601 -1.08 -4.49 -12.11
C TRP A 601 -0.70 -5.93 -11.74
N SER A 602 -1.61 -6.90 -11.93
CA SER A 602 -1.36 -8.35 -11.80
C SER A 602 -1.11 -9.00 -13.18
N LEU A 603 -0.36 -10.12 -13.23
CA LEU A 603 0.11 -10.69 -14.51
C LEU A 603 -1.03 -11.06 -15.47
N GLY A 604 -2.10 -11.64 -14.92
CA GLY A 604 -3.31 -11.99 -15.67
C GLY A 604 -4.23 -10.80 -16.01
N GLY A 605 -3.95 -9.59 -15.50
CA GLY A 605 -4.83 -8.43 -15.61
C GLY A 605 -6.17 -8.62 -14.91
N GLY A 606 -6.15 -9.29 -13.75
CA GLY A 606 -7.32 -9.58 -12.92
C GLY A 606 -7.43 -8.61 -11.74
N GLU A 607 -7.80 -9.14 -10.58
CA GLU A 607 -7.79 -8.38 -9.32
C GLU A 607 -6.35 -7.89 -8.96
N PRO A 608 -6.22 -6.88 -8.08
CA PRO A 608 -4.92 -6.43 -7.58
C PRO A 608 -4.15 -7.53 -6.85
N TRP A 609 -2.82 -7.48 -6.90
CA TRP A 609 -2.01 -8.57 -6.32
C TRP A 609 -1.85 -8.50 -4.80
N LEU A 610 -1.90 -7.30 -4.24
CA LEU A 610 -1.71 -6.96 -2.81
C LEU A 610 -3.05 -7.01 -2.06
N ARG A 611 -3.15 -7.82 -0.99
CA ARG A 611 -4.37 -8.01 -0.19
C ARG A 611 -4.40 -7.15 1.06
N ASN A 612 -3.38 -7.36 1.90
CA ASN A 612 -3.14 -6.74 3.18
C ASN A 612 -1.67 -6.31 3.19
N ILE A 613 -1.40 -5.04 3.47
CA ILE A 613 -0.04 -4.51 3.47
C ILE A 613 0.69 -4.73 4.79
N ASP A 614 -0.06 -4.97 5.87
CA ASP A 614 0.46 -5.25 7.21
C ASP A 614 1.10 -6.65 7.32
N SER A 615 0.87 -7.45 6.30
CA SER A 615 1.22 -8.86 6.23
C SER A 615 2.60 -9.11 5.63
N ASP A 616 3.13 -10.29 5.93
CA ASP A 616 4.45 -10.72 5.53
C ASP A 616 4.52 -11.03 4.03
N HIS A 617 5.69 -10.84 3.41
CA HIS A 617 5.99 -11.31 2.06
C HIS A 617 4.90 -11.02 1.00
N ALA A 618 4.28 -9.84 1.01
CA ALA A 618 2.99 -9.61 0.37
C ALA A 618 2.93 -9.79 -1.18
N TRP A 619 4.06 -10.09 -1.82
CA TRP A 619 4.15 -10.55 -3.21
C TRP A 619 3.75 -12.03 -3.40
N ARG A 620 3.81 -12.87 -2.35
CA ARG A 620 3.44 -14.30 -2.32
C ARG A 620 1.93 -14.51 -2.18
N ARG A 621 1.44 -15.72 -2.50
CA ARG A 621 0.03 -16.13 -2.30
C ARG A 621 -0.34 -16.42 -0.87
N ASP A 622 0.54 -17.13 -0.16
CA ASP A 622 0.39 -17.29 1.28
C ASP A 622 0.75 -15.96 1.95
N GLY A 623 1.87 -15.31 1.58
CA GLY A 623 2.24 -14.05 2.24
C GLY A 623 2.41 -14.26 3.75
N GLN A 624 3.05 -15.38 4.10
CA GLN A 624 3.20 -15.83 5.48
C GLN A 624 4.66 -16.07 5.83
N PRO A 625 5.07 -15.80 7.07
CA PRO A 625 6.44 -16.01 7.51
C PRO A 625 6.61 -17.41 8.08
N ILE A 626 7.85 -17.91 8.06
CA ILE A 626 8.17 -19.25 8.57
C ILE A 626 9.32 -19.12 9.58
N TRP A 627 9.00 -18.56 10.75
CA TRP A 627 9.91 -18.37 11.88
C TRP A 627 9.29 -18.92 13.19
N CYS A 628 10.15 -19.22 14.18
CA CYS A 628 9.71 -19.56 15.53
C CYS A 628 9.91 -18.37 16.48
N THR A 629 8.82 -17.95 17.11
CA THR A 629 8.72 -16.77 17.98
C THR A 629 9.19 -17.08 19.41
N PRO A 630 10.30 -16.50 19.91
CA PRO A 630 10.92 -16.99 21.15
C PRO A 630 10.11 -16.71 22.43
N THR A 631 9.21 -15.71 22.45
CA THR A 631 8.51 -15.30 23.68
C THR A 631 7.07 -15.81 23.79
N LEU A 632 6.45 -16.19 22.65
CA LEU A 632 5.10 -16.76 22.62
C LEU A 632 5.05 -18.20 23.16
N VAL A 633 4.19 -18.42 24.17
CA VAL A 633 4.05 -19.71 24.85
C VAL A 633 3.38 -20.75 23.93
N GLY A 634 4.20 -21.60 23.31
CA GLY A 634 3.76 -22.64 22.39
C GLY A 634 4.28 -22.50 20.96
N SER A 635 5.29 -21.65 20.74
CA SER A 635 6.05 -21.60 19.49
C SER A 635 6.75 -22.93 19.15
N CYS A 636 7.18 -23.05 17.89
CA CYS A 636 7.89 -24.21 17.37
C CYS A 636 9.33 -24.34 17.91
N GLU A 637 9.86 -25.57 18.01
CA GLU A 637 11.29 -25.78 18.28
C GLU A 637 12.16 -25.66 17.01
N ALA A 638 11.55 -25.74 15.82
CA ALA A 638 12.21 -25.53 14.53
C ALA A 638 11.23 -24.98 13.46
N GLU A 639 11.74 -24.24 12.47
CA GLU A 639 10.93 -23.63 11.39
C GLU A 639 10.11 -24.67 10.59
N SER A 640 10.54 -25.93 10.55
CA SER A 640 9.77 -27.05 9.98
C SER A 640 8.50 -27.45 10.76
N GLU A 641 8.33 -26.91 11.96
CA GLU A 641 7.18 -27.08 12.85
C GLU A 641 6.40 -25.76 13.03
N ALA A 642 6.82 -24.68 12.35
CA ALA A 642 6.10 -23.41 12.36
C ALA A 642 4.67 -23.59 11.83
N VAL A 643 3.71 -23.03 12.56
CA VAL A 643 2.30 -23.08 12.19
C VAL A 643 1.99 -21.87 11.31
N PRO A 644 1.49 -22.06 10.07
CA PRO A 644 0.99 -20.98 9.23
C PRO A 644 0.02 -20.06 9.99
N ARG A 645 0.12 -18.75 9.76
CA ARG A 645 -0.85 -17.74 10.22
C ARG A 645 -2.21 -18.00 9.54
N ASP A 646 -3.28 -17.38 10.05
CA ASP A 646 -4.60 -17.52 9.42
C ASP A 646 -4.56 -16.96 7.98
N ALA A 647 -5.23 -17.62 7.04
CA ALA A 647 -5.26 -17.18 5.64
C ALA A 647 -6.00 -15.84 5.44
N ALA A 648 -6.78 -15.40 6.42
CA ALA A 648 -7.30 -14.05 6.52
C ALA A 648 -6.19 -12.96 6.64
N LEU A 649 -4.96 -13.36 6.97
CA LEU A 649 -3.75 -12.52 7.04
C LEU A 649 -2.80 -12.75 5.86
N ASP A 650 -3.20 -13.46 4.81
CA ASP A 650 -2.36 -13.62 3.61
C ASP A 650 -2.11 -12.25 2.94
N GLY A 651 -0.86 -11.76 2.93
CA GLY A 651 -0.54 -10.42 2.41
C GLY A 651 -0.79 -10.23 0.92
N GLY A 652 -0.76 -11.30 0.14
CA GLY A 652 -0.88 -11.24 -1.32
C GLY A 652 -1.69 -12.38 -1.93
N THR A 653 -1.74 -12.37 -3.25
CA THR A 653 -2.39 -13.39 -4.09
C THR A 653 -1.41 -14.30 -4.84
N GLY A 654 -0.11 -13.96 -4.77
CA GLY A 654 0.96 -14.52 -5.60
C GLY A 654 1.03 -13.93 -7.01
N THR A 655 0.16 -12.97 -7.37
CA THR A 655 -0.02 -12.49 -8.76
C THR A 655 0.75 -11.21 -9.12
N MET A 656 1.68 -10.76 -8.26
CA MET A 656 2.60 -9.66 -8.56
C MET A 656 3.44 -10.06 -9.79
N PRO A 657 3.46 -9.33 -10.92
CA PRO A 657 4.02 -9.85 -12.17
C PRO A 657 5.50 -10.26 -12.09
N LEU A 658 6.29 -9.52 -11.30
CA LEU A 658 7.70 -9.83 -11.04
C LEU A 658 7.89 -11.17 -10.29
N TRP A 659 6.92 -11.56 -9.46
CA TRP A 659 6.90 -12.83 -8.75
C TRP A 659 6.17 -13.92 -9.56
N GLU A 660 4.93 -13.69 -9.98
CA GLU A 660 4.11 -14.72 -10.64
C GLU A 660 4.79 -15.28 -11.90
N SER A 661 5.36 -14.42 -12.75
CA SER A 661 5.87 -14.83 -14.06
C SER A 661 7.13 -15.70 -13.98
N CYS A 662 7.06 -16.87 -14.63
CA CYS A 662 8.20 -17.72 -14.98
C CYS A 662 9.34 -16.97 -15.72
N VAL A 663 9.04 -15.88 -16.43
CA VAL A 663 10.01 -15.04 -17.14
C VAL A 663 10.58 -13.95 -16.23
N LEU A 664 9.81 -13.42 -15.28
CA LEU A 664 10.23 -12.27 -14.45
C LEU A 664 10.74 -12.62 -13.04
N ARG A 665 10.46 -13.81 -12.49
CA ARG A 665 11.02 -14.28 -11.20
C ARG A 665 12.55 -14.12 -11.09
N PRO A 666 13.37 -14.29 -12.16
CA PRO A 666 14.81 -13.98 -12.09
C PRO A 666 15.11 -12.49 -11.93
N ALA A 667 14.32 -11.59 -12.52
CA ALA A 667 14.47 -10.14 -12.36
C ALA A 667 14.09 -9.70 -10.94
N PHE A 668 13.01 -10.23 -10.35
CA PHE A 668 12.68 -10.03 -8.93
C PHE A 668 13.87 -10.38 -8.02
N ARG A 669 14.47 -11.55 -8.24
CA ARG A 669 15.66 -12.04 -7.50
C ARG A 669 16.98 -11.31 -7.84
N THR A 670 16.94 -10.34 -8.75
CA THR A 670 18.05 -9.44 -9.10
C THR A 670 17.81 -8.01 -8.57
N LEU A 671 16.55 -7.59 -8.48
CA LEU A 671 16.12 -6.28 -7.96
C LEU A 671 16.10 -6.21 -6.43
N PHE A 672 15.78 -7.33 -5.77
CA PHE A 672 15.56 -7.39 -4.32
C PHE A 672 16.48 -8.39 -3.64
N ALA A 673 16.75 -8.16 -2.35
CA ALA A 673 17.50 -9.07 -1.48
C ALA A 673 16.63 -9.55 -0.32
N ASP A 674 16.59 -10.85 -0.06
CA ASP A 674 15.94 -11.37 1.15
C ASP A 674 16.88 -11.18 2.35
N TRP A 675 16.38 -10.42 3.32
CA TRP A 675 17.07 -10.13 4.58
C TRP A 675 17.05 -11.33 5.53
N GLN A 676 16.12 -12.27 5.37
CA GLN A 676 15.90 -13.44 6.24
C GLN A 676 16.83 -14.63 5.96
N ARG A 677 17.96 -14.40 5.28
CA ARG A 677 18.75 -15.44 4.60
C ARG A 677 19.46 -16.43 5.54
N LYS A 678 18.68 -17.34 6.15
CA LYS A 678 19.10 -18.33 7.14
C LYS A 678 19.82 -19.57 6.55
N GLY A 679 20.25 -19.55 5.28
CA GLY A 679 20.94 -20.70 4.67
C GLY A 679 21.56 -20.52 3.29
N PRO A 680 22.21 -21.58 2.75
CA PRO A 680 22.88 -21.60 1.45
C PRO A 680 21.98 -21.99 0.27
N PHE A 681 20.68 -22.18 0.50
CA PHE A 681 19.69 -22.52 -0.53
C PHE A 681 18.94 -21.26 -1.01
N ASP A 682 17.92 -21.43 -1.86
CA ASP A 682 17.25 -20.37 -2.62
C ASP A 682 17.02 -19.08 -1.80
N PRO A 683 17.55 -17.92 -2.22
CA PRO A 683 17.43 -16.67 -1.46
C PRO A 683 16.00 -16.11 -1.43
N PHE A 684 15.06 -16.59 -2.24
CA PHE A 684 13.64 -16.26 -2.09
C PHE A 684 12.81 -17.54 -2.21
N PRO A 685 12.68 -18.33 -1.13
CA PRO A 685 11.96 -19.60 -1.15
C PRO A 685 10.50 -19.40 -1.57
N ALA A 686 10.05 -20.20 -2.53
CA ALA A 686 8.70 -20.07 -3.10
C ALA A 686 7.59 -20.67 -2.22
N TYR A 687 7.93 -21.61 -1.31
CA TYR A 687 7.01 -22.31 -0.40
C TYR A 687 5.73 -22.92 -1.01
N GLY A 688 5.72 -23.19 -2.32
CA GLY A 688 4.56 -23.72 -3.07
C GLY A 688 3.90 -22.69 -3.99
N ASP A 689 4.34 -21.44 -3.96
CA ASP A 689 3.98 -20.39 -4.91
C ASP A 689 4.90 -20.42 -6.15
N ASP A 690 4.87 -21.59 -6.81
CA ASP A 690 5.55 -21.87 -8.08
C ASP A 690 5.11 -20.86 -9.16
N PRO A 691 6.01 -20.44 -10.07
CA PRO A 691 5.69 -19.46 -11.10
C PRO A 691 4.64 -19.96 -12.10
N SER A 692 3.82 -19.04 -12.61
CA SER A 692 2.81 -19.29 -13.65
C SER A 692 3.35 -18.94 -15.05
N GLY A 693 2.65 -19.43 -16.08
CA GLY A 693 3.03 -19.29 -17.48
C GLY A 693 2.74 -17.90 -18.06
N ASP A 694 3.79 -17.19 -18.48
CA ASP A 694 3.72 -15.83 -19.02
C ASP A 694 3.43 -15.84 -20.54
N VAL A 695 2.16 -15.98 -20.89
CA VAL A 695 1.70 -16.03 -22.29
C VAL A 695 1.93 -14.72 -23.09
N VAL A 696 2.39 -13.65 -22.43
CA VAL A 696 2.77 -12.41 -23.11
C VAL A 696 4.17 -12.56 -23.69
N ASN A 697 5.13 -12.96 -22.86
CA ASN A 697 6.54 -13.07 -23.24
C ASN A 697 6.84 -14.43 -23.90
N ASP A 698 6.42 -15.52 -23.26
CA ASP A 698 6.57 -16.90 -23.73
C ASP A 698 5.21 -17.57 -24.03
N PRO A 699 4.72 -17.52 -25.27
CA PRO A 699 3.41 -18.03 -25.64
C PRO A 699 3.37 -19.52 -26.04
N ALA A 700 4.51 -20.22 -26.14
CA ALA A 700 4.56 -21.58 -26.66
C ALA A 700 5.81 -22.38 -26.25
N PRO A 701 5.67 -23.68 -25.91
CA PRO A 701 6.78 -24.52 -25.48
C PRO A 701 7.84 -24.71 -26.59
N PRO A 702 9.09 -25.07 -26.23
CA PRO A 702 10.22 -25.11 -27.15
C PRO A 702 10.07 -26.28 -28.12
N GLU A 703 10.45 -26.07 -29.38
CA GLU A 703 10.39 -27.13 -30.39
C GLU A 703 11.39 -28.24 -30.06
N SER A 704 10.87 -29.44 -29.83
CA SER A 704 11.71 -30.63 -29.62
C SER A 704 11.93 -31.41 -30.90
N SER A 705 13.17 -31.84 -31.12
CA SER A 705 13.58 -32.57 -32.33
C SER A 705 14.27 -33.90 -32.01
N LEU A 706 14.29 -34.80 -33.00
CA LEU A 706 14.90 -36.13 -32.89
C LEU A 706 15.97 -36.35 -33.97
N ALA A 707 17.22 -36.52 -33.54
CA ALA A 707 18.36 -36.85 -34.39
C ALA A 707 18.83 -38.29 -34.17
N VAL A 708 19.10 -39.05 -35.25
CA VAL A 708 19.78 -40.36 -35.14
C VAL A 708 21.28 -40.11 -34.96
N VAL A 709 21.83 -40.44 -33.79
CA VAL A 709 23.25 -40.21 -33.47
C VAL A 709 24.10 -41.47 -33.54
N SER A 710 23.52 -42.66 -33.42
CA SER A 710 24.19 -43.90 -33.82
C SER A 710 23.19 -44.99 -34.23
N GLY A 711 23.63 -45.95 -35.05
CA GLY A 711 22.76 -46.91 -35.73
C GLY A 711 22.62 -46.61 -37.23
N ALA A 712 22.15 -47.58 -38.01
CA ALA A 712 21.98 -47.44 -39.45
C ALA A 712 20.52 -47.10 -39.79
N ARG A 713 20.30 -46.10 -40.64
CA ARG A 713 18.99 -45.72 -41.20
C ARG A 713 18.96 -46.00 -42.70
N SER A 714 17.87 -46.59 -43.19
CA SER A 714 17.69 -46.96 -44.61
C SER A 714 16.23 -46.81 -45.03
N GLY A 715 15.92 -45.67 -45.67
CA GLY A 715 14.55 -45.24 -45.91
C GLY A 715 13.83 -44.93 -44.58
N GLY A 716 12.64 -45.50 -44.41
CA GLY A 716 11.88 -45.43 -43.15
C GLY A 716 12.40 -46.35 -42.03
N PHE A 717 13.35 -47.26 -42.33
CA PHE A 717 13.80 -48.28 -41.40
C PHE A 717 15.05 -47.87 -40.63
N VAL A 718 15.16 -48.34 -39.39
CA VAL A 718 16.33 -48.16 -38.51
C VAL A 718 16.81 -49.50 -37.93
N ALA A 719 18.10 -49.58 -37.61
CA ALA A 719 18.69 -50.76 -37.01
C ALA A 719 18.26 -50.96 -35.53
N PRO A 720 18.21 -52.21 -35.02
CA PRO A 720 18.09 -52.48 -33.58
C PRO A 720 19.17 -51.75 -32.78
N GLY A 721 18.82 -51.19 -31.62
CA GLY A 721 19.77 -50.45 -30.79
C GLY A 721 20.21 -49.10 -31.38
N THR A 722 19.48 -48.57 -32.37
CA THR A 722 19.68 -47.19 -32.86
C THR A 722 19.47 -46.20 -31.72
N VAL A 723 20.43 -45.30 -31.50
CA VAL A 723 20.38 -44.25 -30.48
C VAL A 723 19.88 -42.96 -31.11
N LEU A 724 18.80 -42.43 -30.54
CA LEU A 724 18.27 -41.11 -30.83
C LEU A 724 18.82 -40.12 -29.81
N ARG A 725 19.11 -38.90 -30.26
CA ARG A 725 19.28 -37.71 -29.43
C ARG A 725 17.99 -36.89 -29.52
N VAL A 726 17.57 -36.37 -28.38
CA VAL A 726 16.43 -35.47 -28.21
C VAL A 726 16.99 -34.11 -27.85
N ASP A 727 16.65 -33.10 -28.63
CA ASP A 727 17.04 -31.71 -28.42
C ASP A 727 15.78 -30.85 -28.28
N ALA A 728 15.90 -29.71 -27.61
CA ALA A 728 14.89 -28.65 -27.60
C ALA A 728 15.56 -27.33 -28.00
N GLU A 729 14.84 -26.50 -28.74
CA GLU A 729 15.27 -25.16 -29.16
C GLU A 729 14.02 -24.26 -29.24
N GLU A 730 14.13 -23.03 -28.75
CA GLU A 730 13.09 -22.01 -28.95
C GLU A 730 13.22 -21.44 -30.37
N THR A 731 12.11 -21.47 -31.12
CA THR A 731 12.05 -21.15 -32.57
C THR A 731 11.25 -19.88 -32.88
N ASP A 732 10.93 -19.11 -31.84
CA ASP A 732 10.07 -17.93 -31.87
C ASP A 732 10.70 -16.73 -32.64
N ASP A 733 9.84 -15.88 -33.21
CA ASP A 733 10.21 -14.69 -34.01
C ASP A 733 10.58 -13.44 -33.16
N ARG A 734 10.42 -13.49 -31.83
CA ARG A 734 10.68 -12.40 -30.87
C ARG A 734 12.09 -12.48 -30.29
N GLY A 735 12.65 -13.68 -30.23
CA GLY A 735 13.97 -13.98 -29.70
C GLY A 735 13.89 -14.93 -28.51
N ARG A 736 14.94 -15.73 -28.32
CA ARG A 736 14.97 -16.74 -27.25
C ARG A 736 14.71 -16.11 -25.89
N VAL A 737 13.72 -16.65 -25.20
CA VAL A 737 13.38 -16.30 -23.82
C VAL A 737 14.38 -17.01 -22.92
N PHE A 738 14.42 -18.33 -22.89
CA PHE A 738 15.25 -19.09 -21.95
C PHE A 738 16.60 -19.53 -22.54
N ALA A 739 17.58 -19.75 -21.65
CA ALA A 739 18.89 -20.23 -22.05
C ALA A 739 18.83 -21.75 -22.33
N PRO A 740 19.68 -22.31 -23.22
CA PRO A 740 19.70 -23.73 -23.52
C PRO A 740 19.89 -24.67 -22.30
N GLU A 741 20.44 -24.15 -21.21
CA GLU A 741 20.58 -24.80 -19.90
C GLU A 741 19.30 -24.82 -19.04
N ASP A 742 18.36 -23.89 -19.26
CA ASP A 742 17.04 -23.86 -18.61
C ASP A 742 16.04 -24.82 -19.28
N LEU A 743 16.27 -25.10 -20.57
CA LEU A 743 15.41 -25.98 -21.36
C LEU A 743 15.52 -27.44 -20.88
N VAL A 744 14.42 -28.18 -21.02
CA VAL A 744 14.32 -29.60 -20.73
C VAL A 744 13.67 -30.37 -21.87
N VAL A 745 14.04 -31.64 -22.02
CA VAL A 745 13.38 -32.61 -22.91
C VAL A 745 12.81 -33.77 -22.11
N ARG A 746 11.61 -34.21 -22.47
CA ARG A 746 11.06 -35.51 -22.04
C ARG A 746 10.80 -36.39 -23.25
N VAL A 747 11.07 -37.69 -23.11
CA VAL A 747 10.96 -38.67 -24.19
C VAL A 747 10.52 -40.04 -23.69
N ARG A 748 9.65 -40.71 -24.47
CA ARG A 748 9.17 -42.07 -24.22
C ARG A 748 9.31 -42.92 -25.47
N VAL A 749 9.88 -44.12 -25.34
CA VAL A 749 10.05 -45.09 -26.43
C VAL A 749 9.06 -46.23 -26.24
N GLY A 750 8.00 -46.25 -27.06
CA GLY A 750 6.92 -47.24 -26.97
C GLY A 750 6.23 -47.25 -25.60
N SER A 751 6.32 -48.39 -24.91
CA SER A 751 5.73 -48.64 -23.59
C SER A 751 6.72 -48.47 -22.42
N GLU A 752 7.95 -48.03 -22.68
CA GLU A 752 8.96 -47.83 -21.63
C GLU A 752 8.62 -46.61 -20.74
N PRO A 753 9.27 -46.45 -19.58
CA PRO A 753 9.13 -45.25 -18.75
C PRO A 753 9.45 -43.95 -19.51
N LEU A 754 8.94 -42.83 -19.00
CA LEU A 754 9.33 -41.49 -19.47
C LEU A 754 10.76 -41.19 -18.97
N VAL A 755 11.63 -40.72 -19.87
CA VAL A 755 12.96 -40.21 -19.55
C VAL A 755 12.94 -38.70 -19.67
N SER A 756 13.50 -38.00 -18.68
CA SER A 756 13.64 -36.55 -18.63
C SER A 756 15.12 -36.16 -18.54
N GLY A 757 15.52 -35.05 -19.15
CA GLY A 757 16.88 -34.53 -19.05
C GLY A 757 17.07 -33.24 -19.86
N PRO A 758 18.30 -32.69 -19.91
CA PRO A 758 18.60 -31.49 -20.71
C PRO A 758 18.62 -31.80 -22.22
N PRO A 759 18.57 -30.78 -23.09
CA PRO A 759 18.82 -30.91 -24.52
C PRO A 759 20.09 -31.73 -24.81
N GLY A 760 20.01 -32.62 -25.79
CA GLY A 760 21.04 -33.61 -26.06
C GLY A 760 20.87 -34.94 -25.31
N THR A 761 19.81 -35.11 -24.51
CA THR A 761 19.45 -36.39 -23.89
C THR A 761 19.31 -37.50 -24.94
N THR A 762 19.80 -38.71 -24.64
CA THR A 762 19.79 -39.83 -25.60
C THR A 762 18.95 -41.01 -25.13
N VAL A 763 18.24 -41.65 -26.07
CA VAL A 763 17.47 -42.88 -25.84
C VAL A 763 17.74 -43.93 -26.91
N THR A 764 17.66 -45.20 -26.54
CA THR A 764 17.98 -46.33 -27.43
C THR A 764 16.69 -47.03 -27.88
N LEU A 765 16.52 -47.24 -29.19
CA LEU A 765 15.41 -48.00 -29.75
C LEU A 765 15.56 -49.51 -29.45
N PRO A 766 14.46 -50.20 -29.10
CA PRO A 766 14.52 -51.57 -28.60
C PRO A 766 15.02 -52.56 -29.64
N SER A 767 15.67 -53.64 -29.19
CA SER A 767 16.34 -54.61 -30.07
C SER A 767 15.41 -55.54 -30.88
N ARG A 768 14.09 -55.31 -30.84
CA ARG A 768 13.06 -56.14 -31.51
C ARG A 768 12.59 -55.46 -32.79
N SER A 769 12.42 -56.22 -33.88
CA SER A 769 11.84 -55.68 -35.11
C SER A 769 10.37 -55.28 -34.93
N GLY A 770 9.93 -54.25 -35.65
CA GLY A 770 8.56 -53.74 -35.67
C GLY A 770 8.49 -52.22 -35.53
N PRO A 771 7.30 -51.63 -35.67
CA PRO A 771 7.08 -50.20 -35.45
C PRO A 771 7.25 -49.87 -33.96
N VAL A 772 7.97 -48.78 -33.68
CA VAL A 772 8.17 -48.21 -32.35
C VAL A 772 7.77 -46.74 -32.39
N GLU A 773 6.74 -46.37 -31.63
CA GLU A 773 6.43 -44.97 -31.35
C GLU A 773 7.52 -44.34 -30.48
N VAL A 774 8.01 -43.16 -30.85
CA VAL A 774 8.80 -42.29 -29.97
C VAL A 774 8.04 -41.00 -29.77
N ARG A 775 7.71 -40.70 -28.52
CA ARG A 775 7.05 -39.45 -28.10
C ARG A 775 8.10 -38.57 -27.47
N HIS A 776 8.20 -37.31 -27.89
CA HIS A 776 9.20 -36.35 -27.41
C HIS A 776 8.55 -34.97 -27.19
N GLN A 777 9.01 -34.25 -26.18
CA GLN A 777 8.49 -32.92 -25.85
C GLN A 777 9.64 -32.05 -25.33
N GLY A 778 9.63 -30.76 -25.68
CA GLY A 778 10.47 -29.73 -25.07
C GLY A 778 9.66 -29.00 -24.00
N GLY A 779 10.36 -28.47 -23.01
CA GLY A 779 9.80 -27.58 -22.00
C GLY A 779 10.85 -26.63 -21.46
N ASP A 780 10.38 -25.69 -20.69
CA ASP A 780 11.08 -24.54 -20.12
C ASP A 780 10.40 -24.19 -18.76
N PRO A 781 10.83 -23.14 -18.04
CA PRO A 781 10.20 -22.74 -16.78
C PRO A 781 8.73 -22.28 -16.85
N CYS A 782 8.22 -21.85 -18.01
CA CYS A 782 6.81 -21.51 -18.25
C CYS A 782 5.97 -22.71 -18.71
N HIS A 783 6.60 -23.65 -19.39
CA HIS A 783 5.97 -24.81 -20.02
C HIS A 783 6.45 -26.15 -19.42
N PRO A 784 6.03 -26.49 -18.18
CA PRO A 784 6.35 -27.77 -17.57
C PRO A 784 5.84 -28.95 -18.41
N VAL A 785 6.69 -29.96 -18.54
CA VAL A 785 6.66 -31.02 -19.57
C VAL A 785 5.66 -32.17 -19.25
N ASP A 786 4.46 -31.82 -18.78
CA ASP A 786 3.50 -32.75 -18.16
C ASP A 786 2.23 -33.05 -19.00
N GLU A 787 2.00 -32.31 -20.10
CA GLU A 787 0.90 -32.57 -21.04
C GLU A 787 1.29 -33.45 -22.25
N PRO A 788 0.33 -34.17 -22.89
CA PRO A 788 0.61 -35.06 -24.03
C PRO A 788 0.91 -34.34 -25.36
N LYS A 789 1.23 -33.03 -25.35
CA LYS A 789 1.47 -32.17 -26.54
C LYS A 789 2.85 -32.38 -27.21
N GLY A 790 3.51 -33.51 -26.94
CA GLY A 790 4.77 -33.87 -27.59
C GLY A 790 4.63 -34.35 -29.05
N GLY A 791 5.70 -34.17 -29.82
CA GLY A 791 5.84 -34.79 -31.13
C GLY A 791 5.84 -36.33 -31.06
N LEU A 792 5.30 -36.97 -32.09
CA LEU A 792 5.21 -38.43 -32.20
C LEU A 792 5.83 -38.87 -33.53
N VAL A 793 6.91 -39.67 -33.45
CA VAL A 793 7.60 -40.24 -34.61
C VAL A 793 7.61 -41.76 -34.48
N THR A 794 7.05 -42.45 -35.48
CA THR A 794 7.11 -43.92 -35.57
C THR A 794 8.33 -44.35 -36.37
N TYR A 795 9.15 -45.22 -35.78
CA TYR A 795 10.33 -45.82 -36.41
C TYR A 795 10.10 -47.31 -36.65
N ASP A 796 10.25 -47.79 -37.88
CA ASP A 796 10.28 -49.24 -38.15
C ASP A 796 11.68 -49.80 -37.86
N VAL A 797 11.81 -50.52 -36.74
CA VAL A 797 13.03 -51.25 -36.40
C VAL A 797 13.08 -52.54 -37.22
N ASP A 798 14.21 -52.79 -37.92
CA ASP A 798 14.39 -53.99 -38.74
C ASP A 798 15.72 -54.69 -38.43
N ALA A 799 15.66 -55.76 -37.63
CA ALA A 799 16.81 -56.60 -37.28
C ALA A 799 17.31 -57.51 -38.42
N THR A 800 16.66 -57.49 -39.60
CA THR A 800 16.97 -58.40 -40.72
C THR A 800 17.66 -57.69 -41.90
N ARG A 801 17.64 -56.36 -41.95
CA ARG A 801 18.37 -55.58 -42.97
C ARG A 801 19.87 -55.47 -42.64
N PRO A 802 20.77 -55.70 -43.61
CA PRO A 802 22.18 -55.38 -43.45
C PRO A 802 22.38 -53.87 -43.31
N SER A 803 23.10 -53.44 -42.28
CA SER A 803 23.68 -52.10 -42.24
C SER A 803 24.76 -51.98 -43.32
N SER A 804 24.65 -50.99 -44.20
CA SER A 804 25.67 -50.71 -45.22
C SER A 804 26.95 -50.26 -44.52
N GLY A 805 27.93 -51.17 -44.44
CA GLY A 805 28.94 -51.15 -43.39
C GLY A 805 30.05 -50.09 -43.51
N ALA A 806 30.52 -49.61 -42.36
CA ALA A 806 31.73 -48.82 -42.24
C ALA A 806 32.97 -49.72 -42.38
N VAL A 807 33.84 -49.42 -43.35
CA VAL A 807 35.07 -50.21 -43.61
C VAL A 807 36.20 -49.75 -42.69
N SER A 808 36.30 -50.37 -41.50
CA SER A 808 37.49 -50.23 -40.66
C SER A 808 38.65 -51.07 -41.22
N ARG A 809 39.77 -50.42 -41.56
CA ARG A 809 41.02 -51.08 -41.98
C ARG A 809 42.05 -51.04 -40.86
N THR A 810 42.04 -52.04 -39.99
CA THR A 810 43.15 -52.31 -39.06
C THR A 810 44.15 -53.30 -39.66
N ARG A 811 45.43 -52.91 -39.74
CA ARG A 811 46.55 -53.84 -40.00
C ARG A 811 47.88 -53.25 -39.52
N SER A 812 48.32 -53.67 -38.33
CA SER A 812 49.73 -53.61 -37.93
C SER A 812 50.47 -54.83 -38.48
N PRO A 813 51.78 -54.73 -38.70
CA PRO A 813 52.68 -55.57 -37.90
C PRO A 813 53.97 -54.86 -37.44
N ALA A 814 54.56 -55.34 -36.34
CA ALA A 814 55.95 -55.10 -35.94
C ALA A 814 56.87 -56.18 -36.60
N PRO A 815 58.24 -56.12 -36.59
CA PRO A 815 59.05 -55.94 -35.37
C PRO A 815 60.43 -55.21 -35.47
N SER A 816 60.77 -54.47 -34.41
CA SER A 816 62.13 -54.37 -33.78
C SER A 816 63.33 -53.86 -34.64
N PRO A 817 64.56 -53.72 -34.08
CA PRO A 817 64.89 -52.64 -33.13
C PRO A 817 66.14 -51.81 -33.53
N GLY A 818 66.21 -50.54 -33.09
CA GLY A 818 67.33 -49.61 -33.36
C GLY A 818 67.74 -48.79 -32.13
N ARG A 819 68.97 -48.23 -32.12
CA ARG A 819 69.66 -47.80 -30.87
C ARG A 819 70.06 -46.31 -30.85
N SER A 820 69.86 -45.68 -29.68
CA SER A 820 70.65 -44.61 -29.03
C SER A 820 70.74 -43.17 -29.60
N THR A 821 70.62 -42.21 -28.65
CA THR A 821 71.05 -40.78 -28.66
C THR A 821 70.39 -39.81 -29.66
N GLY A 822 70.06 -38.55 -29.30
CA GLY A 822 70.10 -37.88 -27.99
C GLY A 822 70.01 -36.34 -28.07
N ARG A 823 69.80 -35.68 -26.91
CA ARG A 823 69.74 -34.21 -26.65
C ARG A 823 68.48 -33.41 -27.06
N SER A 824 67.79 -32.92 -26.02
CA SER A 824 67.01 -31.67 -25.95
C SER A 824 67.95 -30.42 -26.08
N PRO A 825 67.49 -29.14 -26.18
CA PRO A 825 66.28 -28.57 -25.55
C PRO A 825 65.40 -27.59 -26.37
N THR A 826 64.27 -27.23 -25.74
CA THR A 826 63.31 -26.14 -26.00
C THR A 826 63.84 -24.77 -25.46
N PRO A 827 63.12 -23.60 -25.51
CA PRO A 827 61.70 -23.35 -25.88
C PRO A 827 61.34 -22.09 -26.74
N GLY A 828 60.24 -22.20 -27.50
CA GLY A 828 59.23 -21.13 -27.76
C GLY A 828 59.56 -19.89 -28.62
N PRO A 829 58.60 -18.96 -28.85
CA PRO A 829 57.14 -19.20 -28.98
C PRO A 829 56.38 -18.33 -30.03
N ALA A 830 55.15 -18.77 -30.36
CA ALA A 830 53.91 -18.00 -30.66
C ALA A 830 53.66 -17.18 -31.97
N SER A 831 52.35 -17.10 -32.31
CA SER A 831 51.63 -16.30 -33.33
C SER A 831 51.92 -16.61 -34.83
N VAL A 832 51.00 -17.00 -35.74
CA VAL A 832 49.55 -16.77 -36.00
C VAL A 832 49.26 -15.61 -36.97
N ARG A 833 48.44 -15.86 -38.01
CA ARG A 833 48.08 -14.93 -39.10
C ARG A 833 46.61 -14.48 -39.00
N ARG A 834 46.31 -13.26 -39.47
CA ARG A 834 44.95 -12.78 -39.79
C ARG A 834 44.50 -13.18 -41.21
N PRO A 835 43.20 -13.37 -41.48
CA PRO A 835 42.59 -13.28 -42.82
C PRO A 835 42.19 -11.83 -43.18
N ARG A 836 41.64 -11.62 -44.38
CA ARG A 836 40.99 -10.37 -44.84
C ARG A 836 39.71 -10.66 -45.65
N PRO A 837 38.79 -9.68 -45.85
CA PRO A 837 37.39 -9.94 -46.18
C PRO A 837 36.95 -9.54 -47.60
N SER A 838 35.71 -9.91 -47.96
CA SER A 838 34.87 -9.31 -49.02
C SER A 838 33.45 -9.91 -49.00
N ALA A 839 32.36 -9.29 -49.46
CA ALA A 839 31.99 -7.88 -49.72
C ALA A 839 30.55 -7.82 -50.27
N THR A 840 29.86 -6.66 -50.21
CA THR A 840 28.81 -6.18 -51.17
C THR A 840 27.50 -7.01 -51.38
N SER A 841 26.39 -6.48 -51.92
CA SER A 841 25.74 -5.15 -51.82
C SER A 841 24.38 -5.12 -52.55
N ALA A 842 23.35 -4.55 -51.91
CA ALA A 842 22.25 -3.75 -52.49
C ALA A 842 21.21 -4.30 -53.51
N HIS A 843 20.03 -3.64 -53.44
CA HIS A 843 19.07 -3.30 -54.51
C HIS A 843 17.81 -4.18 -54.78
N PRO A 844 16.69 -3.56 -55.24
CA PRO A 844 15.37 -3.80 -54.64
C PRO A 844 14.18 -3.99 -55.64
N GLY A 845 12.94 -4.10 -55.13
CA GLY A 845 11.77 -3.74 -55.97
C GLY A 845 10.35 -4.02 -55.46
N ARG A 846 9.52 -2.97 -55.56
CA ARG A 846 8.08 -2.94 -55.95
C ARG A 846 6.96 -3.47 -55.01
N GLN A 847 5.93 -2.61 -54.85
CA GLN A 847 4.54 -3.00 -54.52
C GLN A 847 3.86 -3.72 -55.71
N PRO A 848 2.67 -4.35 -55.54
CA PRO A 848 1.44 -3.59 -55.87
C PRO A 848 0.12 -3.97 -55.12
N SER A 849 -0.83 -3.02 -55.12
CA SER A 849 -2.31 -3.17 -55.24
C SER A 849 -3.17 -3.97 -54.23
N CYS A 850 -4.25 -3.33 -53.75
CA CYS A 850 -5.46 -3.94 -53.16
C CYS A 850 -6.42 -4.55 -54.21
N PRO A 851 -7.43 -5.38 -53.84
CA PRO A 851 -8.85 -4.94 -53.99
C PRO A 851 -9.93 -5.61 -53.07
N GLY A 852 -11.13 -5.01 -53.00
CA GLY A 852 -12.41 -5.61 -52.49
C GLY A 852 -12.74 -5.33 -51.01
N ALA A 853 -13.93 -4.92 -50.54
CA ALA A 853 -15.36 -5.08 -50.90
C ALA A 853 -15.95 -6.49 -50.56
N ALA A 854 -17.10 -6.68 -49.90
CA ALA A 854 -18.16 -5.79 -49.35
C ALA A 854 -18.75 -6.38 -48.03
N CYS A 855 -19.79 -5.87 -47.34
CA CYS A 855 -21.23 -5.89 -47.73
C CYS A 855 -22.13 -5.18 -46.66
N CYS A 856 -23.46 -5.09 -46.89
CA CYS A 856 -24.37 -4.15 -46.18
C CYS A 856 -25.54 -4.76 -45.38
N ARG A 857 -26.00 -4.05 -44.32
CA ARG A 857 -27.38 -3.95 -43.74
C ARG A 857 -27.37 -2.76 -42.72
N ARG A 858 -28.32 -1.80 -42.62
CA ARG A 858 -29.81 -1.76 -42.56
C ARG A 858 -30.39 -2.47 -41.31
N THR A 859 -31.32 -1.95 -40.48
CA THR A 859 -32.12 -0.68 -40.33
C THR A 859 -32.89 -0.75 -38.97
N THR A 860 -33.59 0.23 -38.36
CA THR A 860 -34.07 1.61 -38.69
C THR A 860 -34.53 2.40 -37.43
N TRP A 861 -34.29 3.73 -37.40
CA TRP A 861 -35.15 4.84 -36.90
C TRP A 861 -35.62 5.02 -35.43
N GLY A 862 -35.53 6.29 -34.96
CA GLY A 862 -36.36 6.90 -33.90
C GLY A 862 -36.25 8.44 -33.89
N ARG A 863 -37.35 9.18 -34.11
CA ARG A 863 -37.49 10.66 -33.97
C ARG A 863 -38.55 10.94 -32.89
N GLY A 864 -38.68 12.11 -32.24
CA GLY A 864 -37.99 13.42 -32.26
C GLY A 864 -38.17 14.09 -30.87
N THR A 865 -38.19 15.40 -30.63
CA THR A 865 -38.48 16.59 -31.49
C THR A 865 -37.95 17.90 -30.87
N THR A 866 -37.70 18.92 -31.71
CA THR A 866 -37.44 20.34 -31.37
C THR A 866 -38.71 21.19 -31.64
N PRO A 867 -38.89 22.46 -31.15
CA PRO A 867 -38.12 23.61 -31.70
C PRO A 867 -37.94 24.93 -30.88
N THR A 868 -36.95 25.71 -31.32
CA THR A 868 -36.86 27.20 -31.39
C THR A 868 -37.04 28.12 -30.16
N ALA A 869 -35.98 28.89 -29.90
CA ALA A 869 -36.02 30.36 -29.75
C ALA A 869 -34.73 30.97 -30.35
N THR A 870 -34.72 32.26 -30.71
CA THR A 870 -33.66 32.89 -31.53
C THR A 870 -33.18 34.25 -31.02
N MET A 871 -31.85 34.46 -31.02
CA MET A 871 -31.11 35.73 -31.31
C MET A 871 -31.43 37.00 -30.44
N PRO A 872 -30.58 38.06 -30.42
CA PRO A 872 -29.48 38.40 -31.34
C PRO A 872 -28.11 38.69 -30.68
N SER A 873 -27.17 39.20 -31.48
CA SER A 873 -25.75 39.40 -31.18
C SER A 873 -25.30 40.86 -31.08
N THR A 874 -24.28 41.10 -30.26
CA THR A 874 -23.31 42.23 -30.26
C THR A 874 -22.08 41.81 -29.43
N SER A 875 -20.85 42.33 -29.58
CA SER A 875 -20.17 42.90 -30.76
C SER A 875 -18.66 43.06 -30.43
N SER A 876 -17.78 42.58 -31.32
CA SER A 876 -16.39 43.04 -31.56
C SER A 876 -15.52 43.62 -30.41
N ALA A 877 -14.46 42.90 -30.03
CA ALA A 877 -13.12 43.49 -29.81
C ALA A 877 -12.01 42.42 -29.84
N THR A 878 -10.94 42.68 -30.57
CA THR A 878 -9.63 41.98 -30.48
C THR A 878 -8.52 43.05 -30.30
N PRO A 879 -7.24 42.68 -30.16
CA PRO A 879 -6.63 42.43 -28.86
C PRO A 879 -5.62 43.52 -28.47
N ARG A 880 -5.00 43.40 -27.28
CA ARG A 880 -3.75 44.09 -26.97
C ARG A 880 -2.70 43.10 -26.47
N CYS A 881 -1.65 42.91 -27.25
CA CYS A 881 -0.39 42.37 -26.78
C CYS A 881 0.37 43.48 -26.03
N SER A 882 1.03 43.14 -24.94
CA SER A 882 2.10 43.94 -24.33
C SER A 882 3.18 43.00 -23.83
N ALA A 883 4.24 42.84 -24.63
CA ALA A 883 5.44 42.16 -24.20
C ALA A 883 6.33 43.12 -23.40
N SER A 884 6.98 42.61 -22.35
CA SER A 884 8.05 43.31 -21.63
C SER A 884 9.12 42.31 -21.22
N ALA A 885 10.18 42.22 -22.02
CA ALA A 885 11.47 41.66 -21.58
C ALA A 885 12.33 42.81 -21.03
N GLY A 886 13.14 42.57 -19.99
CA GLY A 886 14.01 43.61 -19.45
C GLY A 886 14.55 43.40 -18.04
N SER A 887 15.37 42.35 -17.87
CA SER A 887 16.53 42.29 -16.95
C SER A 887 16.65 43.28 -15.78
N SER A 888 16.71 42.73 -14.57
CA SER A 888 17.74 43.06 -13.57
C SER A 888 18.00 41.84 -12.69
#